data_AF-A0AB39Z3G8-F1
#
_entry.id   AF-A0AB39Z3G8-F1
#
_cell.length_a   1.000
_cell.length_b   1.000
_cell.length_c   1.000
_cell.angle_alpha   90.00
_cell.angle_beta   90.00
_cell.angle_gamma   90.00
#
_symmetry.space_group_name_H-M   'P 1'
#
loop_
_entity.id
_entity.type
_entity.pdbx_description
1 polymer ?
#
loop_
_entity_poly.entity_id
_entity_poly.type
_entity_poly.pdbx_seq_one_letter_code
_entity_poly.pdbx_strand_id
1 'polypeptide(L)'
;MAAPAPVRGNKASRLRAVKKGPAPNNSHWAPASTRCETFAPPPIVNPGLTLNSRSRDKIAGSRIPISRPSIRRPPSAAQTRNTSPVRGSPLKGTSTVSSCSLPEKKRGAPDRKPDEEKAPPKRPISPPRMNVLAKQIWSNSKKAGAKGDKSHRRVIELNKLRAFEAQKKKLEFMQSDFMHKLRTLGSQFPGNTAYKFVALVINDECKVVVHDDDLLRLPKNLPTASINDLKHRCRGIVDLGFMLFYDYLPFIQRSKNEFEAREKREEIRNKLGSLVNRKMTSIVEEIDHLCGPGSSRPELCNNQLYREMADLRLQKQHMEGRYFDVKKEHLDEMNKLRSEYEVKMAAQLANRDQTISDLRKNLQRSEELVSEQTIRLAEKNKTLVSEDGTLEELRAEMAQVKLANQRMLQRLEEADVGLQRARSSVDKHIGQITYLEGELKEARELIVNLQKRPDCMDKGIVEKDLIIADLKLQLQNIEQHKNVLNKQVVNALKHHTDFEELSGKYKNAMVQISDLKESLKITTTKSEFHSKAEEQLRKEIAKLREQMALDQQMLTARSELINNLQKTEQENRAKLDQMYYQVSEKDTLINQVNNELASKEEEFRNLFETLTSKQTEVRRQDHVIQLLKEQHSRVSLARAGQGERNAAMEKEINDLKNTLYSLPLGNFPIEEGSNEVLNPN
;
A
#
# COMPACT_ATOMS: atom_id res chain seq x y z
N MET A 1 -33.19 34.61 31.25
CA MET A 1 -31.77 34.95 30.97
C MET A 1 -31.06 35.23 32.29
N ALA A 2 -29.73 35.10 32.31
CA ALA A 2 -28.78 35.65 33.28
C ALA A 2 -28.88 35.25 34.78
N ALA A 3 -27.72 34.86 35.33
CA ALA A 3 -27.31 35.05 36.73
C ALA A 3 -25.99 35.86 36.74
N PRO A 4 -25.76 36.76 37.71
CA PRO A 4 -24.55 36.75 38.58
C PRO A 4 -24.83 37.31 40.01
N ALA A 5 -23.94 37.38 41.02
CA ALA A 5 -22.64 36.75 41.35
C ALA A 5 -22.38 36.87 42.89
N PRO A 6 -21.47 36.07 43.49
CA PRO A 6 -21.15 36.10 44.93
C PRO A 6 -19.88 36.94 45.27
N VAL A 7 -19.55 37.10 46.57
CA VAL A 7 -18.39 37.88 47.08
C VAL A 7 -17.55 37.10 48.13
N ARG A 8 -16.26 37.44 48.25
CA ARG A 8 -15.21 36.91 49.19
C ARG A 8 -15.35 37.54 50.61
N GLY A 9 -14.62 37.22 51.70
CA GLY A 9 -13.41 36.43 52.03
C GLY A 9 -13.02 36.70 53.53
N ASN A 10 -11.81 36.50 54.10
CA ASN A 10 -10.59 35.76 53.71
C ASN A 10 -9.58 35.61 54.91
N LYS A 11 -9.39 34.36 55.41
CA LYS A 11 -8.14 33.73 55.95
C LYS A 11 -7.40 34.18 57.26
N ALA A 12 -7.25 33.17 58.14
CA ALA A 12 -6.00 32.59 58.70
C ALA A 12 -5.23 33.18 59.93
N SER A 13 -5.24 32.42 61.04
CA SER A 13 -4.11 32.06 61.94
C SER A 13 -4.62 31.02 62.97
N ARG A 14 -3.85 30.21 63.74
CA ARG A 14 -2.40 29.93 63.88
C ARG A 14 -2.24 28.48 64.43
N LEU A 15 -1.05 27.86 64.36
CA LEU A 15 -0.79 26.52 64.95
C LEU A 15 0.51 26.49 65.78
N ARG A 16 0.59 25.50 66.69
CA ARG A 16 1.73 25.04 67.53
C ARG A 16 2.04 25.77 68.85
N ALA A 17 1.92 25.03 69.95
CA ALA A 17 2.77 25.07 71.15
C ALA A 17 2.84 23.63 71.74
N VAL A 18 3.91 23.26 72.47
CA VAL A 18 4.18 21.85 72.88
C VAL A 18 5.00 21.76 74.20
N LYS A 19 4.58 20.87 75.13
CA LYS A 19 5.35 20.07 76.14
C LYS A 19 4.35 19.27 77.02
N LYS A 20 4.51 17.95 77.29
CA LYS A 20 5.35 17.23 78.29
C LYS A 20 5.09 17.70 79.75
N GLY A 21 4.86 16.89 80.79
CA GLY A 21 4.79 15.42 81.09
C GLY A 21 4.44 15.24 82.61
N PRO A 22 4.51 14.08 83.32
CA PRO A 22 5.11 12.75 83.02
C PRO A 22 4.14 11.53 83.25
N ALA A 23 4.66 10.32 83.53
CA ALA A 23 3.95 9.01 83.70
C ALA A 23 4.07 8.45 85.16
N PRO A 24 3.82 7.15 85.56
CA PRO A 24 4.34 5.88 84.95
C PRO A 24 3.49 4.56 85.06
N ASN A 25 4.01 3.45 84.47
CA ASN A 25 3.71 2.00 84.69
C ASN A 25 2.28 1.48 84.34
N ASN A 26 2.02 0.23 83.88
CA ASN A 26 2.81 -1.02 83.68
C ASN A 26 2.12 -1.87 82.55
N SER A 27 2.45 -3.10 82.08
CA SER A 27 3.46 -4.15 82.40
C SER A 27 3.83 -5.02 81.15
N HIS A 28 3.66 -6.36 81.16
CA HIS A 28 4.15 -7.33 80.14
C HIS A 28 3.24 -8.57 79.93
N TRP A 29 3.39 -9.26 78.76
CA TRP A 29 3.61 -10.72 78.53
C TRP A 29 2.93 -11.31 77.25
N ALA A 30 3.36 -12.52 76.84
CA ALA A 30 3.07 -13.23 75.57
C ALA A 30 3.26 -14.78 75.75
N PRO A 31 3.48 -15.65 74.72
CA PRO A 31 2.56 -16.16 73.67
C PRO A 31 2.42 -17.72 73.62
N ALA A 32 1.76 -18.27 72.57
CA ALA A 32 1.64 -19.71 72.16
C ALA A 32 0.62 -20.58 72.96
N SER A 33 0.21 -21.82 72.61
CA SER A 33 0.53 -22.78 71.50
C SER A 33 -0.55 -23.91 71.36
N THR A 34 -0.45 -24.78 70.31
CA THR A 34 -0.88 -26.23 70.21
C THR A 34 -2.39 -26.63 70.29
N ARG A 35 -2.95 -27.38 69.29
CA ARG A 35 -3.23 -28.87 69.19
C ARG A 35 -4.43 -29.41 70.01
N CYS A 36 -5.11 -30.55 69.73
CA CYS A 36 -5.10 -31.57 68.66
C CYS A 36 -6.40 -32.44 68.66
N GLU A 37 -6.59 -33.28 67.61
CA GLU A 37 -7.25 -34.64 67.61
C GLU A 37 -8.74 -34.76 68.09
N THR A 38 -9.58 -35.77 67.84
CA THR A 38 -9.66 -37.05 67.03
C THR A 38 -11.18 -37.37 66.81
N PHE A 39 -11.76 -38.40 66.15
CA PHE A 39 -11.43 -39.67 65.46
C PHE A 39 -12.38 -39.81 64.23
N ALA A 40 -12.02 -40.34 63.05
CA ALA A 40 -11.86 -41.74 62.58
C ALA A 40 -13.16 -42.54 62.25
N PRO A 41 -13.29 -43.16 61.05
CA PRO A 41 -14.47 -43.95 60.62
C PRO A 41 -14.24 -45.49 60.55
N PRO A 42 -15.31 -46.31 60.46
CA PRO A 42 -15.27 -47.73 60.10
C PRO A 42 -15.92 -48.00 58.70
N PRO A 43 -15.88 -49.23 58.15
CA PRO A 43 -14.68 -50.01 57.81
C PRO A 43 -14.68 -50.51 56.34
N ILE A 44 -13.64 -51.27 55.95
CA ILE A 44 -13.37 -51.75 54.57
C ILE A 44 -13.88 -53.18 54.34
N VAL A 45 -14.52 -53.47 53.19
CA VAL A 45 -14.31 -54.72 52.38
C VAL A 45 -14.57 -54.42 50.88
N ASN A 46 -13.83 -55.09 49.99
CA ASN A 46 -13.91 -55.10 48.50
C ASN A 46 -14.88 -56.23 48.00
N PRO A 47 -15.03 -56.60 46.69
CA PRO A 47 -14.37 -56.13 45.46
C PRO A 47 -15.25 -55.92 44.20
N GLY A 48 -14.65 -55.32 43.16
CA GLY A 48 -14.71 -55.86 41.78
C GLY A 48 -15.52 -55.10 40.71
N LEU A 49 -14.88 -54.89 39.54
CA LEU A 49 -15.47 -54.51 38.24
C LEU A 49 -16.10 -53.07 38.17
N THR A 50 -15.92 -52.25 37.12
CA THR A 50 -15.18 -52.38 35.84
C THR A 50 -14.75 -50.99 35.32
N LEU A 51 -13.65 -50.98 34.53
CA LEU A 51 -13.25 -50.00 33.49
C LEU A 51 -13.21 -48.46 33.76
N ASN A 52 -12.06 -47.92 33.34
CA ASN A 52 -11.83 -46.62 32.69
C ASN A 52 -11.74 -45.29 33.49
N SER A 53 -10.65 -44.58 33.17
CA SER A 53 -10.49 -43.10 33.11
C SER A 53 -9.68 -42.39 34.22
N ARG A 54 -8.61 -41.72 33.73
CA ARG A 54 -7.96 -40.48 34.22
C ARG A 54 -6.90 -40.53 35.35
N SER A 55 -5.67 -40.24 34.90
CA SER A 55 -4.70 -39.26 35.44
C SER A 55 -4.14 -39.37 36.87
N ARG A 56 -2.82 -39.60 36.91
CA ARG A 56 -1.81 -38.97 37.79
C ARG A 56 -0.53 -38.83 36.95
N ASP A 57 0.40 -37.90 37.16
CA ASP A 57 0.44 -36.66 37.97
C ASP A 57 1.60 -35.80 37.40
N LYS A 58 1.55 -34.47 37.57
CA LYS A 58 2.60 -33.65 38.24
C LYS A 58 2.38 -32.15 38.08
N ILE A 59 2.81 -31.42 39.10
CA ILE A 59 2.62 -29.96 39.24
C ILE A 59 3.95 -29.24 39.04
N ALA A 60 3.96 -28.28 38.11
CA ALA A 60 4.85 -27.11 38.07
C ALA A 60 4.15 -26.06 37.20
N GLY A 61 4.30 -24.74 37.41
CA GLY A 61 5.13 -24.04 38.39
C GLY A 61 5.42 -22.65 37.85
N SER A 62 4.47 -21.71 38.00
CA SER A 62 4.50 -20.40 37.34
C SER A 62 5.76 -19.58 37.65
N ARG A 63 6.39 -19.00 36.61
CA ARG A 63 7.30 -17.86 36.69
C ARG A 63 7.44 -17.14 35.35
N ILE A 64 7.47 -15.81 35.40
CA ILE A 64 7.59 -14.91 34.25
C ILE A 64 9.08 -14.59 34.04
N PRO A 65 9.63 -14.67 32.81
CA PRO A 65 10.99 -14.22 32.52
C PRO A 65 11.03 -12.69 32.33
N ILE A 66 11.78 -11.99 33.18
CA ILE A 66 12.10 -10.56 33.00
C ILE A 66 13.54 -10.46 32.49
N SER A 67 13.73 -10.11 31.22
CA SER A 67 15.04 -9.97 30.59
C SER A 67 15.48 -8.50 30.47
N ARG A 68 16.37 -8.06 31.38
CA ARG A 68 17.14 -6.80 31.23
C ARG A 68 18.49 -7.09 30.55
N PRO A 69 18.81 -6.51 29.40
CA PRO A 69 20.19 -6.33 28.96
C PRO A 69 20.88 -5.25 29.82
N SER A 70 22.14 -5.48 30.20
CA SER A 70 22.92 -4.51 30.97
C SER A 70 23.77 -3.61 30.06
N ILE A 71 24.12 -2.42 30.56
CA ILE A 71 24.91 -1.42 29.85
C ILE A 71 26.36 -1.91 29.70
N ARG A 72 26.88 -1.94 28.47
CA ARG A 72 28.33 -1.91 28.19
C ARG A 72 28.68 -0.64 27.43
N ARG A 73 29.85 -0.08 27.74
CA ARG A 73 30.33 1.24 27.33
C ARG A 73 31.65 1.09 26.57
N PRO A 74 31.75 1.52 25.30
CA PRO A 74 33.05 1.64 24.62
C PRO A 74 33.79 2.92 25.07
N PRO A 75 35.14 2.96 24.95
CA PRO A 75 35.97 4.11 25.34
C PRO A 75 36.04 5.21 24.27
N SER A 76 36.72 6.31 24.59
CA SER A 76 36.70 7.58 23.84
C SER A 76 38.01 7.94 23.14
N ALA A 77 37.92 8.39 21.88
CA ALA A 77 38.87 9.29 21.20
C ALA A 77 38.22 9.86 19.92
N ALA A 78 38.54 11.05 19.40
CA ALA A 78 39.05 12.28 20.00
C ALA A 78 38.87 13.47 19.01
N GLN A 79 38.57 14.69 19.52
CA GLN A 79 38.54 15.98 18.77
C GLN A 79 37.41 16.08 17.70
N THR A 80 36.90 17.25 17.28
CA THR A 80 37.38 18.65 17.36
C THR A 80 36.37 19.68 17.93
N ARG A 81 36.92 20.83 18.37
CA ARG A 81 36.26 22.16 18.57
C ARG A 81 35.44 22.60 17.33
N ASN A 82 34.42 23.48 17.35
CA ASN A 82 33.72 24.35 18.33
C ASN A 82 32.29 24.66 17.75
N THR A 83 31.39 25.61 18.13
CA THR A 83 31.38 26.85 18.93
C THR A 83 30.17 26.96 19.91
N SER A 84 29.26 27.95 19.76
CA SER A 84 28.18 28.42 20.68
C SER A 84 27.36 29.57 20.01
N PRO A 85 26.25 30.12 20.57
CA PRO A 85 25.10 29.52 21.29
C PRO A 85 23.69 30.18 20.98
N VAL A 86 22.61 29.78 21.70
CA VAL A 86 21.28 30.48 21.85
C VAL A 86 20.35 30.41 20.60
N ARG A 87 18.99 30.28 20.62
CA ARG A 87 17.89 30.57 21.60
C ARG A 87 16.67 29.62 21.42
N GLY A 88 15.85 29.44 22.46
CA GLY A 88 14.36 29.42 22.36
C GLY A 88 13.59 28.12 22.04
N SER A 89 12.94 27.56 23.07
CA SER A 89 11.80 26.60 23.00
C SER A 89 10.47 27.33 22.60
N PRO A 90 9.27 26.69 22.41
CA PRO A 90 8.92 25.30 22.76
C PRO A 90 7.95 24.49 21.85
N LEU A 91 8.00 23.16 22.03
CA LEU A 91 6.89 22.17 22.08
C LEU A 91 5.62 22.32 21.21
N LYS A 92 5.35 21.32 20.36
CA LYS A 92 4.03 20.64 20.34
C LYS A 92 4.03 19.27 19.63
N GLY A 93 3.25 18.32 20.19
CA GLY A 93 2.47 17.35 19.42
C GLY A 93 3.18 16.15 18.77
N THR A 94 3.48 15.10 19.55
CA THR A 94 3.64 13.75 19.01
C THR A 94 2.31 13.16 18.56
N SER A 95 2.22 12.61 17.34
CA SER A 95 1.18 11.62 17.00
C SER A 95 1.64 10.72 15.85
N THR A 96 2.19 9.55 16.19
CA THR A 96 2.47 8.47 15.24
C THR A 96 1.27 7.51 15.22
N VAL A 97 0.44 7.58 14.18
CA VAL A 97 -0.68 6.64 13.99
C VAL A 97 -0.27 5.60 12.95
N SER A 98 -0.13 4.35 13.38
CA SER A 98 0.05 3.20 12.49
C SER A 98 -1.29 2.79 11.89
N SER A 99 -1.43 2.85 10.56
CA SER A 99 -2.68 2.59 9.85
C SER A 99 -2.63 1.27 9.07
N CYS A 100 -2.82 0.15 9.76
CA CYS A 100 -3.12 -1.13 9.14
C CYS A 100 -4.62 -1.25 8.82
N SER A 101 -5.00 -1.13 7.55
CA SER A 101 -6.27 -1.63 6.98
C SER A 101 -6.25 -1.57 5.45
N LEU A 102 -6.35 -2.72 4.79
CA LEU A 102 -6.57 -2.82 3.35
C LEU A 102 -8.06 -3.10 3.05
N PRO A 103 -8.65 -2.50 1.99
CA PRO A 103 -9.96 -2.89 1.50
C PRO A 103 -9.87 -4.12 0.57
N GLU A 104 -10.88 -4.98 0.61
CA GLU A 104 -10.98 -6.10 -0.35
C GLU A 104 -11.42 -5.64 -1.73
N LYS A 105 -10.84 -6.26 -2.77
CA LYS A 105 -11.26 -6.08 -4.17
C LYS A 105 -12.24 -7.18 -4.57
N LYS A 106 -13.39 -6.80 -5.15
CA LYS A 106 -14.03 -7.68 -6.14
C LYS A 106 -13.08 -7.80 -7.34
N ARG A 107 -12.98 -9.00 -7.93
CA ARG A 107 -12.13 -9.27 -9.10
C ARG A 107 -12.98 -9.84 -10.24
N GLY A 108 -12.82 -9.27 -11.42
CA GLY A 108 -13.41 -9.74 -12.68
C GLY A 108 -12.63 -9.09 -13.83
N ALA A 109 -12.11 -9.92 -14.73
CA ALA A 109 -11.34 -9.57 -15.92
C ALA A 109 -11.49 -10.75 -16.90
N PRO A 110 -11.44 -10.54 -18.23
CA PRO A 110 -10.19 -10.23 -18.95
C PRO A 110 -10.39 -9.07 -19.98
N ASP A 111 -9.50 -8.70 -20.90
CA ASP A 111 -8.14 -9.19 -21.25
C ASP A 111 -7.22 -8.01 -21.73
N ARG A 112 -6.01 -8.31 -22.20
CA ARG A 112 -4.89 -7.39 -22.50
C ARG A 112 -4.89 -6.77 -23.91
N LYS A 113 -4.29 -5.57 -24.01
CA LYS A 113 -3.21 -5.21 -24.96
C LYS A 113 -2.39 -4.00 -24.42
N PRO A 114 -1.19 -3.68 -24.94
CA PRO A 114 -0.11 -3.02 -24.18
C PRO A 114 -0.10 -1.48 -24.19
N ASP A 115 0.78 -0.91 -23.36
CA ASP A 115 1.01 0.52 -23.11
C ASP A 115 1.67 1.31 -24.24
N GLU A 116 1.43 2.63 -24.24
CA GLU A 116 2.34 3.68 -24.75
C GLU A 116 2.60 4.74 -23.65
N GLU A 117 3.67 5.51 -23.81
CA GLU A 117 4.31 6.27 -22.72
C GLU A 117 3.51 7.45 -22.14
N LYS A 118 3.68 7.70 -20.83
CA LYS A 118 3.20 8.92 -20.15
C LYS A 118 4.36 9.83 -19.71
N ALA A 119 4.64 10.85 -20.51
CA ALA A 119 5.40 12.02 -20.08
C ALA A 119 4.56 12.94 -19.14
N PRO A 120 5.18 13.73 -18.24
CA PRO A 120 4.44 14.45 -17.18
C PRO A 120 3.81 15.77 -17.65
N PRO A 121 2.59 16.12 -17.22
CA PRO A 121 1.92 17.37 -17.59
C PRO A 121 2.50 18.57 -16.82
N LYS A 122 3.11 19.52 -17.55
CA LYS A 122 3.46 20.84 -17.01
C LYS A 122 2.20 21.69 -16.83
N ARG A 123 2.08 22.39 -15.70
CA ARG A 123 0.97 23.32 -15.41
C ARG A 123 1.05 24.57 -16.28
N PRO A 124 -0.04 25.01 -16.95
CA PRO A 124 -0.23 26.40 -17.33
C PRO A 124 -1.00 27.12 -16.20
N ILE A 125 -0.41 28.19 -15.66
CA ILE A 125 -1.13 29.12 -14.76
C ILE A 125 -1.88 30.13 -15.66
N SER A 126 -3.20 30.20 -15.53
CA SER A 126 -4.02 31.18 -16.23
C SER A 126 -4.11 32.50 -15.44
N PRO A 127 -3.65 33.66 -15.98
CA PRO A 127 -4.10 34.96 -15.50
C PRO A 127 -5.57 35.22 -15.93
N PRO A 128 -6.33 36.04 -15.19
CA PRO A 128 -7.75 36.26 -15.44
C PRO A 128 -8.05 37.21 -16.61
N ARG A 129 -9.29 37.18 -17.09
CA ARG A 129 -9.85 38.13 -18.06
C ARG A 129 -9.92 39.55 -17.48
N MET A 130 -9.73 40.56 -18.33
CA MET A 130 -10.43 41.85 -18.25
C MET A 130 -11.02 42.21 -19.61
N ASN A 131 -12.15 42.92 -19.61
CA ASN A 131 -12.99 43.10 -20.78
C ASN A 131 -12.75 44.42 -21.53
N VAL A 132 -13.05 44.33 -22.84
CA VAL A 132 -13.15 45.39 -23.84
C VAL A 132 -14.03 46.58 -23.41
N LEU A 133 -13.47 47.80 -23.45
CA LEU A 133 -14.05 49.07 -23.93
C LEU A 133 -12.95 50.17 -23.85
N ALA A 134 -12.90 51.27 -24.61
CA ALA A 134 -13.80 51.79 -25.64
C ALA A 134 -13.07 52.75 -26.63
N LYS A 135 -13.78 53.14 -27.71
CA LYS A 135 -13.69 54.39 -28.48
C LYS A 135 -12.40 54.77 -29.24
N GLN A 136 -12.51 54.61 -30.56
CA GLN A 136 -11.85 55.35 -31.64
C GLN A 136 -12.02 56.88 -31.53
N ILE A 137 -10.94 57.65 -31.78
CA ILE A 137 -10.93 59.10 -32.09
C ILE A 137 -9.94 59.34 -33.26
N TRP A 138 -10.13 60.41 -34.03
CA TRP A 138 -9.51 60.65 -35.35
C TRP A 138 -8.15 61.38 -35.38
N SER A 139 -7.49 61.23 -36.54
CA SER A 139 -6.69 62.22 -37.30
C SER A 139 -5.34 62.74 -36.76
N ASN A 140 -4.29 62.42 -37.53
CA ASN A 140 -3.22 63.30 -38.03
C ASN A 140 -2.66 64.41 -37.12
N SER A 141 -1.39 64.25 -36.71
CA SER A 141 -0.44 65.37 -36.55
C SER A 141 0.77 65.19 -37.47
N LYS A 142 1.48 66.28 -37.77
CA LYS A 142 2.54 66.33 -38.81
C LYS A 142 3.94 66.08 -38.24
N LYS A 143 4.76 65.37 -39.03
CA LYS A 143 6.24 65.38 -39.08
C LYS A 143 7.00 65.93 -37.85
N ALA A 144 7.52 65.02 -37.02
CA ALA A 144 8.69 65.27 -36.18
C ALA A 144 9.60 64.02 -36.16
N GLY A 145 10.91 64.17 -35.99
CA GLY A 145 11.79 63.06 -35.57
C GLY A 145 12.35 62.10 -36.64
N ALA A 146 12.68 62.56 -37.86
CA ALA A 146 13.24 61.75 -38.96
C ALA A 146 14.64 61.09 -38.72
N LYS A 147 15.07 60.95 -37.47
CA LYS A 147 16.28 60.20 -37.03
C LYS A 147 15.94 58.92 -36.25
N GLY A 148 14.82 58.86 -35.52
CA GLY A 148 14.42 57.68 -34.74
C GLY A 148 13.91 56.53 -35.62
N ASP A 149 13.07 56.84 -36.60
CA ASP A 149 12.44 55.84 -37.48
C ASP A 149 13.46 54.99 -38.27
N LYS A 150 14.61 55.57 -38.63
CA LYS A 150 15.72 54.84 -39.28
C LYS A 150 16.34 53.78 -38.37
N SER A 151 16.37 53.97 -37.05
CA SER A 151 16.87 52.93 -36.13
C SER A 151 15.82 51.83 -35.93
N HIS A 152 14.55 52.21 -35.75
CA HIS A 152 13.46 51.25 -35.58
C HIS A 152 13.29 50.36 -36.82
N ARG A 153 13.32 50.94 -38.03
CA ARG A 153 13.27 50.18 -39.28
C ARG A 153 14.50 49.26 -39.45
N ARG A 154 15.71 49.69 -39.07
CA ARG A 154 16.90 48.81 -39.05
C ARG A 154 16.74 47.64 -38.08
N VAL A 155 16.18 47.86 -36.89
CA VAL A 155 15.91 46.79 -35.91
C VAL A 155 14.86 45.81 -36.43
N ILE A 156 13.83 46.29 -37.14
CA ILE A 156 12.83 45.44 -37.79
C ILE A 156 13.47 44.59 -38.91
N GLU A 157 14.29 45.18 -39.79
CA GLU A 157 14.99 44.39 -40.83
C GLU A 157 16.04 43.42 -40.23
N LEU A 158 16.76 43.80 -39.17
CA LEU A 158 17.67 42.90 -38.45
C LEU A 158 16.93 41.74 -37.77
N ASN A 159 15.73 41.98 -37.23
CA ASN A 159 14.89 40.92 -36.65
C ASN A 159 14.33 39.99 -37.74
N LYS A 160 13.94 40.51 -38.91
CA LYS A 160 13.57 39.69 -40.08
C LYS A 160 14.75 38.83 -40.56
N LEU A 161 15.94 39.42 -40.70
CA LEU A 161 17.15 38.71 -41.09
C LEU A 161 17.50 37.61 -40.07
N ARG A 162 17.46 37.91 -38.77
CA ARG A 162 17.70 36.92 -37.71
C ARG A 162 16.64 35.81 -37.69
N ALA A 163 15.37 36.13 -37.94
CA ALA A 163 14.31 35.13 -38.06
C ALA A 163 14.50 34.24 -39.29
N PHE A 164 14.89 34.81 -40.44
CA PHE A 164 15.24 34.06 -41.64
C PHE A 164 16.48 33.18 -41.44
N GLU A 165 17.53 33.71 -40.78
CA GLU A 165 18.74 32.95 -40.44
C GLU A 165 18.43 31.78 -39.48
N ALA A 166 17.53 31.98 -38.50
CA ALA A 166 17.06 30.90 -37.63
C ALA A 166 16.28 29.82 -38.40
N GLN A 167 15.45 30.20 -39.38
CA GLN A 167 14.79 29.22 -40.26
C GLN A 167 15.78 28.55 -41.21
N LYS A 168 16.81 29.25 -41.72
CA LYS A 168 17.92 28.67 -42.49
C LYS A 168 18.63 27.61 -41.66
N LYS A 169 19.08 27.93 -40.44
CA LYS A 169 19.77 26.98 -39.54
C LYS A 169 18.87 25.79 -39.15
N LYS A 170 17.56 26.00 -39.00
CA LYS A 170 16.61 24.89 -38.82
C LYS A 170 16.52 24.00 -40.05
N LEU A 171 16.45 24.58 -41.25
CA LEU A 171 16.45 23.84 -42.52
C LEU A 171 17.76 23.07 -42.74
N GLU A 172 18.90 23.69 -42.39
CA GLU A 172 20.24 23.12 -42.40
C GLU A 172 20.34 21.89 -41.52
N PHE A 173 19.88 22.00 -40.27
CA PHE A 173 19.83 20.88 -39.33
C PHE A 173 18.89 19.76 -39.82
N MET A 174 17.71 20.09 -40.35
CA MET A 174 16.77 19.07 -40.86
C MET A 174 17.30 18.33 -42.10
N GLN A 175 17.97 19.01 -43.03
CA GLN A 175 18.56 18.35 -44.20
C GLN A 175 19.80 17.51 -43.82
N SER A 176 20.57 17.95 -42.84
CA SER A 176 21.75 17.22 -42.31
C SER A 176 21.35 15.99 -41.47
N ASP A 177 20.31 16.11 -40.64
CA ASP A 177 19.65 15.00 -39.93
C ASP A 177 19.05 13.98 -40.91
N PHE A 178 18.41 14.43 -41.99
CA PHE A 178 17.94 13.56 -43.06
C PHE A 178 19.10 12.84 -43.78
N MET A 179 20.18 13.55 -44.13
CA MET A 179 21.42 12.96 -44.66
C MET A 179 21.98 11.90 -43.71
N HIS A 180 22.04 12.18 -42.41
CA HIS A 180 22.52 11.21 -41.43
C HIS A 180 21.62 9.98 -41.32
N LYS A 181 20.30 10.15 -41.24
CA LYS A 181 19.35 9.03 -41.17
C LYS A 181 19.35 8.17 -42.41
N LEU A 182 19.46 8.77 -43.60
CA LEU A 182 19.58 8.07 -44.86
C LEU A 182 20.89 7.24 -44.93
N ARG A 183 22.01 7.77 -44.40
CA ARG A 183 23.25 6.98 -44.22
C ARG A 183 23.08 5.82 -43.23
N THR A 184 22.44 6.06 -42.08
CA THR A 184 22.22 5.02 -41.05
C THR A 184 21.32 3.88 -41.54
N LEU A 185 20.32 4.18 -42.38
CA LEU A 185 19.42 3.18 -42.96
C LEU A 185 20.09 2.40 -44.11
N GLY A 186 20.99 3.02 -44.87
CA GLY A 186 21.87 2.36 -45.83
C GLY A 186 21.14 1.42 -46.81
N SER A 187 21.67 0.20 -46.98
CA SER A 187 21.10 -0.82 -47.87
C SER A 187 19.79 -1.46 -47.38
N GLN A 188 19.24 -1.04 -46.24
CA GLN A 188 17.91 -1.44 -45.78
C GLN A 188 16.81 -0.47 -46.23
N PHE A 189 17.16 0.67 -46.87
CA PHE A 189 16.16 1.61 -47.38
C PHE A 189 15.44 1.04 -48.62
N PRO A 190 14.12 0.79 -48.59
CA PRO A 190 13.47 0.05 -49.67
C PRO A 190 13.15 0.93 -50.89
N GLY A 191 13.86 0.69 -52.00
CA GLY A 191 13.46 1.12 -53.35
C GLY A 191 14.14 2.36 -53.91
N ASN A 192 13.98 2.54 -55.24
CA ASN A 192 14.54 3.65 -56.04
C ASN A 192 13.88 5.00 -55.71
N THR A 193 14.17 5.53 -54.52
CA THR A 193 13.61 6.78 -54.01
C THR A 193 14.53 7.97 -54.29
N ALA A 194 14.15 8.79 -55.27
CA ALA A 194 14.89 10.02 -55.61
C ALA A 194 14.54 11.16 -54.64
N TYR A 195 15.48 11.54 -53.77
CA TYR A 195 15.38 12.70 -52.88
C TYR A 195 15.99 13.97 -53.49
N LYS A 196 15.53 15.14 -53.04
CA LYS A 196 16.04 16.46 -53.47
C LYS A 196 16.29 17.35 -52.25
N PHE A 197 17.48 17.93 -52.18
CA PHE A 197 17.83 18.94 -51.17
C PHE A 197 17.36 20.33 -51.61
N VAL A 198 17.00 21.18 -50.64
CA VAL A 198 16.64 22.58 -50.89
C VAL A 198 17.90 23.43 -50.82
N ALA A 199 18.28 24.01 -51.95
CA ALA A 199 19.32 25.02 -52.03
C ALA A 199 18.74 26.43 -51.89
N LEU A 200 19.53 27.34 -51.33
CA LEU A 200 19.27 28.78 -51.34
C LEU A 200 20.18 29.45 -52.35
N VAL A 201 19.62 30.32 -53.20
CA VAL A 201 20.39 31.24 -54.03
C VAL A 201 20.64 32.50 -53.22
N ILE A 202 21.90 32.86 -53.01
CA ILE A 202 22.31 34.08 -52.31
C ILE A 202 23.41 34.73 -53.16
N ASN A 203 23.17 35.97 -53.62
CA ASN A 203 24.07 36.68 -54.54
C ASN A 203 24.41 35.83 -55.79
N ASP A 204 23.38 35.25 -56.42
CA ASP A 204 23.43 34.32 -57.57
C ASP A 204 24.20 33.00 -57.35
N GLU A 205 24.84 32.81 -56.19
CA GLU A 205 25.43 31.53 -55.78
C GLU A 205 24.36 30.60 -55.20
N CYS A 206 24.06 29.52 -55.92
CA CYS A 206 23.17 28.46 -55.46
C CYS A 206 23.91 27.51 -54.49
N LYS A 207 23.55 27.54 -53.20
CA LYS A 207 24.21 26.76 -52.13
C LYS A 207 23.22 25.83 -51.43
N VAL A 208 23.56 24.54 -51.36
CA VAL A 208 22.78 23.53 -50.63
C VAL A 208 22.79 23.85 -49.13
N VAL A 209 21.65 23.74 -48.46
CA VAL A 209 21.52 24.09 -47.04
C VAL A 209 21.67 22.83 -46.18
N VAL A 210 22.91 22.38 -46.00
CA VAL A 210 23.36 21.35 -45.06
C VAL A 210 24.63 21.84 -44.34
N HIS A 211 25.03 21.18 -43.26
CA HIS A 211 26.29 21.50 -42.56
C HIS A 211 27.52 21.28 -43.47
N ASP A 212 28.60 22.03 -43.24
CA ASP A 212 29.81 21.97 -44.09
C ASP A 212 30.45 20.56 -44.12
N ASP A 213 30.38 19.85 -43.00
CA ASP A 213 30.76 18.44 -42.86
C ASP A 213 29.95 17.50 -43.78
N ASP A 214 28.69 17.81 -44.05
CA ASP A 214 27.83 17.05 -44.95
C ASP A 214 28.02 17.46 -46.41
N LEU A 215 28.37 18.73 -46.70
CA LEU A 215 28.74 19.18 -48.05
C LEU A 215 29.92 18.38 -48.62
N LEU A 216 30.95 18.12 -47.80
CA LEU A 216 32.12 17.31 -48.18
C LEU A 216 31.79 15.83 -48.45
N ARG A 217 30.65 15.36 -47.95
CA ARG A 217 30.18 13.96 -48.01
C ARG A 217 29.01 13.75 -48.98
N LEU A 218 28.55 14.79 -49.67
CA LEU A 218 27.64 14.66 -50.81
C LEU A 218 28.31 13.87 -51.95
N PRO A 219 27.54 13.10 -52.75
CA PRO A 219 28.06 12.52 -53.98
C PRO A 219 28.60 13.63 -54.91
N LYS A 220 29.91 13.60 -55.18
CA LYS A 220 30.57 14.55 -56.10
C LYS A 220 29.99 14.48 -57.52
N ASN A 221 29.39 13.35 -57.86
CA ASN A 221 28.56 13.16 -59.04
C ASN A 221 27.21 13.84 -58.79
N LEU A 222 27.12 15.12 -59.18
CA LEU A 222 25.84 15.82 -59.35
C LEU A 222 24.93 15.05 -60.32
N PRO A 223 23.59 15.20 -60.25
CA PRO A 223 22.67 14.50 -61.13
C PRO A 223 23.01 14.66 -62.62
N THR A 224 22.78 13.60 -63.39
CA THR A 224 23.05 13.47 -64.84
C THR A 224 22.26 14.44 -65.73
N ALA A 225 21.42 15.29 -65.14
CA ALA A 225 20.79 16.44 -65.76
C ALA A 225 20.99 17.65 -64.82
N SER A 226 22.16 18.28 -64.91
CA SER A 226 22.54 19.44 -64.11
C SER A 226 23.20 20.52 -64.97
N ILE A 227 23.27 21.76 -64.49
CA ILE A 227 23.93 22.87 -65.21
C ILE A 227 25.40 22.54 -65.50
N ASN A 228 26.06 21.76 -64.65
CA ASN A 228 27.41 21.30 -64.89
C ASN A 228 27.46 20.18 -65.95
N ASP A 229 26.56 19.20 -65.93
CA ASP A 229 26.43 18.23 -67.03
C ASP A 229 26.19 18.93 -68.38
N LEU A 230 25.24 19.87 -68.46
CA LEU A 230 24.98 20.66 -69.67
C LEU A 230 26.25 21.37 -70.17
N LYS A 231 27.02 21.99 -69.28
CA LYS A 231 28.33 22.59 -69.63
C LYS A 231 29.33 21.56 -70.15
N HIS A 232 29.39 20.36 -69.58
CA HIS A 232 30.27 19.28 -70.05
C HIS A 232 29.82 18.72 -71.40
N ARG A 233 28.51 18.58 -71.64
CA ARG A 233 27.97 18.16 -72.95
C ARG A 233 28.22 19.20 -74.04
N CYS A 234 27.96 20.48 -73.78
CA CYS A 234 28.29 21.57 -74.71
C CYS A 234 29.80 21.64 -74.99
N ARG A 235 30.65 21.46 -73.96
CA ARG A 235 32.11 21.39 -74.13
C ARG A 235 32.53 20.18 -74.97
N GLY A 236 31.97 19.00 -74.71
CA GLY A 236 32.24 17.79 -75.48
C GLY A 236 31.86 17.90 -76.96
N ILE A 237 30.85 18.70 -77.32
CA ILE A 237 30.52 19.01 -78.72
C ILE A 237 31.63 19.86 -79.37
N VAL A 238 32.17 20.84 -78.64
CA VAL A 238 33.29 21.68 -79.09
C VAL A 238 34.58 20.87 -79.22
N ASP A 239 34.90 20.04 -78.23
CA ASP A 239 36.07 19.16 -78.23
C ASP A 239 36.00 18.14 -79.39
N LEU A 240 34.82 17.58 -79.67
CA LEU A 240 34.56 16.70 -80.82
C LEU A 240 34.72 17.44 -82.16
N GLY A 241 34.34 18.73 -82.22
CA GLY A 241 34.61 19.60 -83.36
C GLY A 241 36.10 19.87 -83.57
N PHE A 242 36.87 20.07 -82.49
CA PHE A 242 38.33 20.21 -82.59
C PHE A 242 39.02 18.93 -83.05
N MET A 243 38.60 17.75 -82.60
CA MET A 243 39.14 16.48 -83.12
C MET A 243 38.90 16.35 -84.63
N LEU A 244 37.67 16.61 -85.09
CA LEU A 244 37.35 16.61 -86.52
C LEU A 244 38.17 17.65 -87.31
N PHE A 245 38.50 18.80 -86.71
CA PHE A 245 39.42 19.77 -87.28
C PHE A 245 40.84 19.21 -87.46
N TYR A 246 41.40 18.59 -86.43
CA TYR A 246 42.73 17.99 -86.50
C TYR A 246 42.81 16.80 -87.47
N ASP A 247 41.77 15.97 -87.57
CA ASP A 247 41.73 14.85 -88.52
C ASP A 247 41.81 15.31 -89.98
N TYR A 248 41.20 16.46 -90.31
CA TYR A 248 41.14 16.98 -91.68
C TYR A 248 42.32 17.91 -92.03
N LEU A 249 43.01 18.48 -91.03
CA LEU A 249 44.13 19.41 -91.22
C LEU A 249 45.27 18.85 -92.11
N PRO A 250 45.72 17.58 -91.99
CA PRO A 250 46.72 17.00 -92.88
C PRO A 250 46.30 16.91 -94.34
N PHE A 251 45.00 16.75 -94.63
CA PHE A 251 44.50 16.70 -96.01
C PHE A 251 44.50 18.08 -96.66
N ILE A 252 44.16 19.12 -95.88
CA ILE A 252 44.29 20.52 -96.31
C ILE A 252 45.76 20.87 -96.56
N GLN A 253 46.68 20.46 -95.67
CA GLN A 253 48.12 20.71 -95.82
C GLN A 253 48.78 19.93 -96.97
N ARG A 254 48.24 18.77 -97.36
CA ARG A 254 48.74 17.93 -98.46
C ARG A 254 48.01 18.14 -99.80
N SER A 255 47.11 19.12 -99.87
CA SER A 255 46.40 19.48 -101.10
C SER A 255 47.40 20.03 -102.14
N LYS A 256 47.28 19.60 -103.40
CA LYS A 256 48.24 19.90 -104.47
C LYS A 256 48.10 21.32 -105.02
N ASN A 257 46.95 21.96 -104.80
CA ASN A 257 46.69 23.33 -105.22
C ASN A 257 45.67 24.00 -104.28
N GLU A 258 45.57 25.33 -104.36
CA GLU A 258 44.72 26.13 -103.47
C GLU A 258 43.22 25.89 -103.70
N PHE A 259 42.82 25.35 -104.86
CA PHE A 259 41.43 24.97 -105.14
C PHE A 259 41.03 23.69 -104.39
N GLU A 260 41.86 22.64 -104.44
CA GLU A 260 41.71 21.41 -103.65
C GLU A 260 41.74 21.72 -102.14
N ALA A 261 42.67 22.58 -101.69
CA ALA A 261 42.69 23.04 -100.31
C ALA A 261 41.41 23.82 -99.94
N ARG A 262 40.84 24.60 -100.86
CA ARG A 262 39.59 25.34 -100.65
C ARG A 262 38.39 24.40 -100.56
N GLU A 263 38.32 23.40 -101.42
CA GLU A 263 37.31 22.34 -101.37
C GLU A 263 37.37 21.58 -100.04
N LYS A 264 38.56 21.16 -99.58
CA LYS A 264 38.73 20.47 -98.28
C LYS A 264 38.38 21.36 -97.09
N ARG A 265 38.71 22.67 -97.14
CA ARG A 265 38.28 23.66 -96.13
C ARG A 265 36.77 23.91 -96.13
N GLU A 266 36.07 23.68 -97.24
CA GLU A 266 34.61 23.81 -97.32
C GLU A 266 33.90 22.52 -96.92
N GLU A 267 34.42 21.36 -97.32
CA GLU A 267 33.95 20.04 -96.90
C GLU A 267 33.95 19.92 -95.37
N ILE A 268 35.02 20.35 -94.72
CA ILE A 268 35.11 20.35 -93.26
C ILE A 268 34.19 21.40 -92.61
N ARG A 269 34.04 22.60 -93.20
CA ARG A 269 33.12 23.64 -92.67
C ARG A 269 31.69 23.09 -92.57
N ASN A 270 31.24 22.40 -93.60
CA ASN A 270 29.91 21.80 -93.66
C ASN A 270 29.75 20.61 -92.70
N LYS A 271 30.80 19.77 -92.54
CA LYS A 271 30.82 18.68 -91.55
C LYS A 271 30.79 19.21 -90.10
N LEU A 272 31.55 20.26 -89.79
CA LEU A 272 31.53 20.92 -88.48
C LEU A 272 30.18 21.59 -88.19
N GLY A 273 29.63 22.34 -89.15
CA GLY A 273 28.33 23.00 -89.00
C GLY A 273 27.19 22.00 -88.77
N SER A 274 27.13 20.92 -89.54
CA SER A 274 26.12 19.86 -89.36
C SER A 274 26.27 19.10 -88.04
N LEU A 275 27.51 18.85 -87.58
CA LEU A 275 27.79 18.22 -86.29
C LEU A 275 27.31 19.09 -85.11
N VAL A 276 27.71 20.37 -85.09
CA VAL A 276 27.34 21.32 -84.04
C VAL A 276 25.83 21.53 -84.01
N ASN A 277 25.20 21.80 -85.17
CA ASN A 277 23.75 22.01 -85.23
C ASN A 277 22.99 20.78 -84.72
N ARG A 278 23.28 19.57 -85.23
CA ARG A 278 22.58 18.34 -84.81
C ARG A 278 22.70 18.08 -83.31
N LYS A 279 23.88 18.32 -82.72
CA LYS A 279 24.11 18.08 -81.29
C LYS A 279 23.53 19.19 -80.41
N MET A 280 23.55 20.44 -80.86
CA MET A 280 22.99 21.56 -80.10
C MET A 280 21.46 21.55 -80.13
N THR A 281 20.83 21.25 -81.28
CA THR A 281 19.37 21.10 -81.38
C THR A 281 18.85 19.99 -80.45
N SER A 282 19.53 18.83 -80.38
CA SER A 282 19.18 17.76 -79.43
C SER A 282 19.24 18.21 -77.97
N ILE A 283 20.15 19.13 -77.60
CA ILE A 283 20.22 19.71 -76.25
C ILE A 283 19.08 20.70 -76.02
N VAL A 284 18.70 21.51 -77.02
CA VAL A 284 17.56 22.43 -76.94
C VAL A 284 16.24 21.67 -76.81
N GLU A 285 16.04 20.61 -77.59
CA GLU A 285 14.87 19.73 -77.50
C GLU A 285 14.72 19.07 -76.12
N GLU A 286 15.82 18.62 -75.50
CA GLU A 286 15.82 18.14 -74.11
C GLU A 286 15.44 19.25 -73.11
N ILE A 287 15.96 20.48 -73.29
CA ILE A 287 15.65 21.62 -72.43
C ILE A 287 14.17 22.02 -72.55
N ASP A 288 13.63 22.09 -73.78
CA ASP A 288 12.22 22.41 -74.03
C ASP A 288 11.28 21.32 -73.51
N HIS A 289 11.70 20.05 -73.50
CA HIS A 289 10.93 18.98 -72.86
C HIS A 289 10.90 19.06 -71.33
N LEU A 290 11.92 19.67 -70.71
CA LEU A 290 12.05 19.83 -69.26
C LEU A 290 11.50 21.17 -68.72
N CYS A 291 11.51 22.22 -69.55
CA CYS A 291 11.23 23.61 -69.15
C CYS A 291 10.20 24.33 -70.04
N GLY A 292 9.75 23.73 -71.14
CA GLY A 292 8.87 24.39 -72.11
C GLY A 292 7.41 24.49 -71.65
N PRO A 293 6.59 25.40 -72.24
CA PRO A 293 5.21 25.64 -71.82
C PRO A 293 4.25 24.44 -71.92
N GLY A 294 4.65 23.37 -72.63
CA GLY A 294 3.84 22.17 -72.85
C GLY A 294 3.82 21.17 -71.69
N SER A 295 4.52 21.41 -70.57
CA SER A 295 4.61 20.46 -69.45
C SER A 295 3.31 20.40 -68.61
N SER A 296 2.26 19.79 -69.14
CA SER A 296 0.87 19.76 -68.62
C SER A 296 0.63 18.87 -67.38
N ARG A 297 1.50 18.96 -66.36
CA ARG A 297 1.39 18.24 -65.08
C ARG A 297 1.07 19.08 -63.82
N PRO A 298 1.38 20.39 -63.71
CA PRO A 298 1.13 21.13 -62.46
C PRO A 298 -0.32 21.11 -61.97
N GLU A 299 -1.29 21.37 -62.86
CA GLU A 299 -2.69 21.56 -62.46
C GLU A 299 -3.38 20.26 -62.02
N LEU A 300 -3.09 19.13 -62.68
CA LEU A 300 -3.62 17.82 -62.29
C LEU A 300 -3.08 17.39 -60.91
N CYS A 301 -1.78 17.59 -60.66
CA CYS A 301 -1.17 17.28 -59.36
C CYS A 301 -1.73 18.19 -58.25
N ASN A 302 -1.89 19.49 -58.52
CA ASN A 302 -2.49 20.43 -57.56
C ASN A 302 -3.93 20.07 -57.23
N ASN A 303 -4.75 19.75 -58.23
CA ASN A 303 -6.17 19.37 -58.02
C ASN A 303 -6.32 18.09 -57.19
N GLN A 304 -5.42 17.12 -57.33
CA GLN A 304 -5.39 15.93 -56.47
C GLN A 304 -5.03 16.30 -55.01
N LEU A 305 -3.96 17.10 -54.80
CA LEU A 305 -3.56 17.58 -53.47
C LEU A 305 -4.66 18.41 -52.79
N TYR A 306 -5.46 19.17 -53.54
CA TYR A 306 -6.60 19.92 -52.98
C TYR A 306 -7.74 19.01 -52.49
N ARG A 307 -7.99 17.87 -53.15
CA ARG A 307 -8.94 16.84 -52.66
C ARG A 307 -8.41 16.18 -51.40
N GLU A 308 -7.17 15.69 -51.41
CA GLU A 308 -6.55 15.06 -50.25
C GLU A 308 -6.52 15.99 -49.03
N MET A 309 -6.26 17.29 -49.23
CA MET A 309 -6.37 18.30 -48.17
C MET A 309 -7.81 18.57 -47.70
N ALA A 310 -8.84 18.30 -48.51
CA ALA A 310 -10.24 18.38 -48.09
C ALA A 310 -10.64 17.12 -47.30
N ASP A 311 -10.28 15.94 -47.79
CA ASP A 311 -10.56 14.66 -47.15
C ASP A 311 -9.87 14.55 -45.78
N LEU A 312 -8.60 14.99 -45.67
CA LEU A 312 -7.89 15.08 -44.39
C LEU A 312 -8.53 16.08 -43.41
N ARG A 313 -9.13 17.17 -43.88
CA ARG A 313 -9.88 18.11 -43.02
C ARG A 313 -11.18 17.48 -42.52
N LEU A 314 -11.91 16.79 -43.38
CA LEU A 314 -13.14 16.07 -43.01
C LEU A 314 -12.84 14.92 -42.03
N GLN A 315 -11.80 14.13 -42.30
CA GLN A 315 -11.32 13.09 -41.39
C GLN A 315 -10.89 13.67 -40.04
N LYS A 316 -10.16 14.79 -40.01
CA LYS A 316 -9.81 15.51 -38.79
C LYS A 316 -11.07 15.92 -38.00
N GLN A 317 -12.03 16.57 -38.65
CA GLN A 317 -13.27 17.01 -37.99
C GLN A 317 -14.07 15.83 -37.42
N HIS A 318 -14.15 14.70 -38.13
CA HIS A 318 -14.78 13.48 -37.64
C HIS A 318 -14.02 12.86 -36.46
N MET A 319 -12.67 12.85 -36.48
CA MET A 319 -11.85 12.40 -35.35
C MET A 319 -11.99 13.31 -34.13
N GLU A 320 -12.05 14.63 -34.32
CA GLU A 320 -12.29 15.60 -33.24
C GLU A 320 -13.68 15.42 -32.62
N GLY A 321 -14.72 15.21 -33.45
CA GLY A 321 -16.07 14.87 -33.00
C GLY A 321 -16.09 13.62 -32.11
N ARG A 322 -15.61 12.48 -32.63
CA ARG A 322 -15.54 11.22 -31.86
C ARG A 322 -14.73 11.34 -30.56
N TYR A 323 -13.67 12.16 -30.56
CA TYR A 323 -12.91 12.44 -29.33
C TYR A 323 -13.73 13.26 -28.31
N PHE A 324 -14.52 14.24 -28.75
CA PHE A 324 -15.42 14.97 -27.84
C PHE A 324 -16.53 14.08 -27.29
N ASP A 325 -17.11 13.20 -28.11
CA ASP A 325 -18.17 12.27 -27.69
C ASP A 325 -17.65 11.27 -26.65
N VAL A 326 -16.57 10.54 -26.95
CA VAL A 326 -15.93 9.60 -26.00
C VAL A 326 -15.47 10.29 -24.71
N LYS A 327 -14.97 11.53 -24.81
CA LYS A 327 -14.59 12.32 -23.63
C LYS A 327 -15.80 12.74 -22.79
N LYS A 328 -16.95 13.00 -23.40
CA LYS A 328 -18.21 13.29 -22.71
C LYS A 328 -18.74 12.03 -22.05
N GLU A 329 -18.82 10.91 -22.76
CA GLU A 329 -19.24 9.61 -22.22
C GLU A 329 -18.41 9.22 -20.99
N HIS A 330 -17.08 9.30 -21.08
CA HIS A 330 -16.20 9.02 -19.95
C HIS A 330 -16.42 9.98 -18.75
N LEU A 331 -16.74 11.25 -19.00
CA LEU A 331 -17.07 12.21 -17.93
C LEU A 331 -18.42 11.87 -17.27
N ASP A 332 -19.42 11.49 -18.06
CA ASP A 332 -20.75 11.10 -17.58
C ASP A 332 -20.68 9.76 -16.80
N GLU A 333 -19.87 8.80 -17.25
CA GLU A 333 -19.53 7.57 -16.50
C GLU A 333 -18.85 7.87 -15.17
N MET A 334 -17.83 8.73 -15.16
CA MET A 334 -17.12 9.12 -13.93
C MET A 334 -18.03 9.84 -12.94
N ASN A 335 -18.94 10.70 -13.43
CA ASN A 335 -19.95 11.37 -12.61
C ASN A 335 -20.97 10.38 -12.03
N LYS A 336 -21.43 9.41 -12.85
CA LYS A 336 -22.33 8.33 -12.40
C LYS A 336 -21.67 7.42 -11.35
N LEU A 337 -20.43 7.01 -11.58
CA LEU A 337 -19.69 6.16 -10.64
C LEU A 337 -19.43 6.89 -9.31
N ARG A 338 -19.16 8.19 -9.36
CA ARG A 338 -19.09 9.07 -8.17
C ARG A 338 -20.42 9.08 -7.41
N SER A 339 -21.53 9.40 -8.06
CA SER A 339 -22.82 9.53 -7.37
C SER A 339 -23.32 8.18 -6.84
N GLU A 340 -23.09 7.08 -7.57
CA GLU A 340 -23.32 5.72 -7.06
C GLU A 340 -22.49 5.42 -5.81
N TYR A 341 -21.23 5.85 -5.76
CA TYR A 341 -20.37 5.64 -4.59
C TYR A 341 -20.81 6.51 -3.40
N GLU A 342 -21.15 7.78 -3.63
CA GLU A 342 -21.68 8.70 -2.62
C GLU A 342 -22.99 8.18 -2.00
N VAL A 343 -23.91 7.66 -2.81
CA VAL A 343 -25.14 6.99 -2.33
C VAL A 343 -24.83 5.72 -1.53
N LYS A 344 -23.91 4.86 -2.00
CA LYS A 344 -23.50 3.65 -1.27
C LYS A 344 -22.87 3.98 0.08
N MET A 345 -22.04 5.03 0.15
CA MET A 345 -21.46 5.52 1.41
C MET A 345 -22.53 6.10 2.35
N ALA A 346 -23.47 6.90 1.84
CA ALA A 346 -24.56 7.44 2.64
C ALA A 346 -25.45 6.34 3.25
N ALA A 347 -25.77 5.30 2.47
CA ALA A 347 -26.52 4.14 2.97
C ALA A 347 -25.74 3.34 4.04
N GLN A 348 -24.42 3.19 3.88
CA GLN A 348 -23.58 2.55 4.90
C GLN A 348 -23.50 3.37 6.20
N LEU A 349 -23.43 4.70 6.11
CA LEU A 349 -23.47 5.57 7.29
C LEU A 349 -24.81 5.47 8.01
N ALA A 350 -25.92 5.59 7.30
CA ALA A 350 -27.26 5.47 7.88
C ALA A 350 -27.48 4.12 8.59
N ASN A 351 -27.00 3.00 8.01
CA ASN A 351 -27.08 1.69 8.64
C ASN A 351 -26.22 1.59 9.92
N ARG A 352 -25.01 2.20 9.92
CA ARG A 352 -24.17 2.28 11.12
C ARG A 352 -24.82 3.13 12.22
N ASP A 353 -25.41 4.27 11.87
CA ASP A 353 -26.07 5.16 12.82
C ASP A 353 -27.34 4.51 13.42
N GLN A 354 -28.11 3.78 12.61
CA GLN A 354 -29.21 2.93 13.10
C GLN A 354 -28.69 1.86 14.06
N THR A 355 -27.63 1.14 13.70
CA THR A 355 -27.02 0.11 14.57
C THR A 355 -26.55 0.70 15.90
N ILE A 356 -25.93 1.90 15.88
CA ILE A 356 -25.50 2.63 17.08
C ILE A 356 -26.72 3.07 17.92
N SER A 357 -27.81 3.50 17.29
CA SER A 357 -29.06 3.86 17.95
C SER A 357 -29.67 2.67 18.70
N ASP A 358 -29.73 1.49 18.07
CA ASP A 358 -30.33 0.30 18.69
C ASP A 358 -29.41 -0.34 19.74
N LEU A 359 -28.08 -0.32 19.54
CA LEU A 359 -27.13 -0.70 20.59
C LEU A 359 -27.23 0.20 21.83
N ARG A 360 -27.45 1.51 21.67
CA ARG A 360 -27.68 2.43 22.80
C ARG A 360 -28.97 2.11 23.54
N LYS A 361 -30.08 1.85 22.84
CA LYS A 361 -31.35 1.41 23.46
C LYS A 361 -31.19 0.08 24.21
N ASN A 362 -30.42 -0.86 23.66
CA ASN A 362 -30.16 -2.15 24.29
C ASN A 362 -29.29 -2.01 25.55
N LEU A 363 -28.26 -1.15 25.51
CA LEU A 363 -27.46 -0.80 26.68
C LEU A 363 -28.32 -0.17 27.78
N GLN A 364 -29.12 0.85 27.45
CA GLN A 364 -30.00 1.52 28.41
C GLN A 364 -30.96 0.52 29.10
N ARG A 365 -31.63 -0.36 28.34
CA ARG A 365 -32.51 -1.40 28.93
C ARG A 365 -31.75 -2.38 29.82
N SER A 366 -30.47 -2.65 29.53
CA SER A 366 -29.62 -3.48 30.39
C SER A 366 -29.21 -2.75 31.69
N GLU A 367 -28.95 -1.45 31.62
CA GLU A 367 -28.64 -0.61 32.79
C GLU A 367 -29.87 -0.46 33.69
N GLU A 368 -31.05 -0.24 33.09
CA GLU A 368 -32.36 -0.23 33.77
C GLU A 368 -32.64 -1.57 34.47
N LEU A 369 -32.43 -2.71 33.80
CA LEU A 369 -32.62 -4.04 34.37
C LEU A 369 -31.65 -4.33 35.54
N VAL A 370 -30.39 -3.91 35.42
CA VAL A 370 -29.39 -4.04 36.51
C VAL A 370 -29.78 -3.15 37.70
N SER A 371 -30.33 -1.96 37.45
CA SER A 371 -30.89 -1.09 38.51
C SER A 371 -32.06 -1.77 39.24
N GLU A 372 -33.05 -2.31 38.50
CA GLU A 372 -34.15 -3.07 39.11
C GLU A 372 -33.68 -4.27 39.94
N GLN A 373 -32.73 -5.05 39.42
CA GLN A 373 -32.18 -6.20 40.14
C GLN A 373 -31.43 -5.78 41.41
N THR A 374 -30.69 -4.68 41.35
CA THR A 374 -30.00 -4.11 42.52
C THR A 374 -30.99 -3.66 43.60
N ILE A 375 -32.10 -3.02 43.21
CA ILE A 375 -33.18 -2.63 44.13
C ILE A 375 -33.84 -3.88 44.76
N ARG A 376 -34.26 -4.86 43.95
CA ARG A 376 -34.88 -6.11 44.44
C ARG A 376 -33.96 -6.91 45.37
N LEU A 377 -32.64 -6.88 45.13
CA LEU A 377 -31.65 -7.48 46.03
C LEU A 377 -31.54 -6.72 47.35
N ALA A 378 -31.52 -5.38 47.33
CA ALA A 378 -31.51 -4.57 48.54
C ALA A 378 -32.80 -4.75 49.38
N GLU A 379 -33.96 -4.85 48.73
CA GLU A 379 -35.25 -5.16 49.36
C GLU A 379 -35.23 -6.52 50.04
N LYS A 380 -34.81 -7.59 49.33
CA LYS A 380 -34.71 -8.94 49.92
C LYS A 380 -33.66 -9.02 51.03
N ASN A 381 -32.55 -8.31 50.92
CA ASN A 381 -31.55 -8.29 51.97
C ASN A 381 -32.09 -7.58 53.22
N LYS A 382 -32.95 -6.57 53.05
CA LYS A 382 -33.67 -5.92 54.16
C LYS A 382 -34.70 -6.84 54.82
N THR A 383 -35.47 -7.64 54.06
CA THR A 383 -36.42 -8.60 54.65
C THR A 383 -35.70 -9.70 55.41
N LEU A 384 -34.62 -10.26 54.85
CA LEU A 384 -33.79 -11.26 55.53
C LEU A 384 -33.23 -10.72 56.85
N VAL A 385 -32.73 -9.48 56.90
CA VAL A 385 -32.24 -8.86 58.15
C VAL A 385 -33.36 -8.69 59.20
N SER A 386 -34.62 -8.46 58.80
CA SER A 386 -35.75 -8.46 59.76
C SER A 386 -36.18 -9.87 60.18
N GLU A 387 -36.07 -10.87 59.29
CA GLU A 387 -36.36 -12.27 59.58
C GLU A 387 -35.31 -12.84 60.56
N ASP A 388 -34.02 -12.56 60.35
CA ASP A 388 -32.95 -12.90 61.30
C ASP A 388 -33.15 -12.22 62.67
N GLY A 389 -33.64 -10.98 62.69
CA GLY A 389 -33.98 -10.25 63.93
C GLY A 389 -35.08 -10.95 64.73
N THR A 390 -36.20 -11.27 64.09
CA THR A 390 -37.31 -11.98 64.77
C THR A 390 -36.95 -13.43 65.15
N LEU A 391 -36.07 -14.10 64.39
CA LEU A 391 -35.51 -15.39 64.77
C LEU A 391 -34.64 -15.30 66.03
N GLU A 392 -33.88 -14.22 66.22
CA GLU A 392 -33.07 -14.02 67.43
C GLU A 392 -33.93 -13.66 68.66
N GLU A 393 -35.00 -12.87 68.46
CA GLU A 393 -36.03 -12.64 69.49
C GLU A 393 -36.69 -13.96 69.93
N LEU A 394 -37.13 -14.79 68.98
CA LEU A 394 -37.71 -16.12 69.26
C LEU A 394 -36.72 -17.07 69.93
N ARG A 395 -35.42 -17.02 69.60
CA ARG A 395 -34.36 -17.77 70.31
C ARG A 395 -34.23 -17.30 71.76
N ALA A 396 -34.29 -15.99 72.01
CA ALA A 396 -34.23 -15.43 73.37
C ALA A 396 -35.47 -15.82 74.20
N GLU A 397 -36.67 -15.78 73.62
CA GLU A 397 -37.89 -16.29 74.26
C GLU A 397 -37.80 -17.79 74.56
N MET A 398 -37.35 -18.61 73.59
CA MET A 398 -37.18 -20.04 73.79
C MET A 398 -36.18 -20.36 74.90
N ALA A 399 -35.10 -19.57 75.03
CA ALA A 399 -34.15 -19.67 76.13
C ALA A 399 -34.79 -19.31 77.50
N GLN A 400 -35.59 -18.25 77.57
CA GLN A 400 -36.33 -17.88 78.78
C GLN A 400 -37.35 -18.95 79.19
N VAL A 401 -38.13 -19.48 78.24
CA VAL A 401 -39.09 -20.57 78.48
C VAL A 401 -38.38 -21.84 78.96
N LYS A 402 -37.25 -22.21 78.34
CA LYS A 402 -36.43 -23.36 78.76
C LYS A 402 -35.92 -23.19 80.20
N LEU A 403 -35.44 -22.00 80.55
CA LEU A 403 -34.92 -21.70 81.88
C LEU A 403 -36.04 -21.62 82.93
N ALA A 404 -37.22 -21.09 82.57
CA ALA A 404 -38.41 -21.11 83.42
C ALA A 404 -38.91 -22.55 83.68
N ASN A 405 -38.93 -23.41 82.65
CA ASN A 405 -39.27 -24.82 82.79
C ASN A 405 -38.27 -25.56 83.68
N GLN A 406 -36.96 -25.27 83.57
CA GLN A 406 -35.94 -25.83 84.45
C GLN A 406 -36.15 -25.43 85.93
N ARG A 407 -36.52 -24.16 86.22
CA ARG A 407 -36.93 -23.76 87.58
C ARG A 407 -38.20 -24.47 88.06
N MET A 408 -39.13 -24.76 87.15
CA MET A 408 -40.39 -25.44 87.47
C MET A 408 -40.14 -26.91 87.83
N LEU A 409 -39.25 -27.60 87.09
CA LEU A 409 -38.80 -28.96 87.41
C LEU A 409 -38.12 -29.02 88.79
N GLN A 410 -37.19 -28.09 89.08
CA GLN A 410 -36.54 -28.02 90.41
C GLN A 410 -37.55 -27.84 91.55
N ARG A 411 -38.57 -26.98 91.39
CA ARG A 411 -39.65 -26.83 92.37
C ARG A 411 -40.51 -28.09 92.54
N LEU A 412 -40.63 -28.89 91.48
CA LEU A 412 -41.39 -30.14 91.49
C LEU A 412 -40.58 -31.24 92.23
N GLU A 413 -39.26 -31.32 91.99
CA GLU A 413 -38.33 -32.14 92.79
C GLU A 413 -38.33 -31.73 94.28
N GLU A 414 -38.27 -30.43 94.59
CA GLU A 414 -38.39 -29.91 95.97
C GLU A 414 -39.72 -30.30 96.63
N ALA A 415 -40.82 -30.23 95.88
CA ALA A 415 -42.16 -30.60 96.34
C ALA A 415 -42.29 -32.12 96.56
N ASP A 416 -41.76 -32.95 95.66
CA ASP A 416 -41.75 -34.41 95.81
C ASP A 416 -40.94 -34.87 97.02
N VAL A 417 -39.76 -34.27 97.26
CA VAL A 417 -38.98 -34.53 98.48
C VAL A 417 -39.74 -34.04 99.73
N GLY A 418 -40.49 -32.93 99.64
CA GLY A 418 -41.41 -32.49 100.68
C GLY A 418 -42.54 -33.49 100.97
N LEU A 419 -43.17 -34.02 99.91
CA LEU A 419 -44.20 -35.04 99.96
C LEU A 419 -43.68 -36.36 100.54
N GLN A 420 -42.46 -36.75 100.20
CA GLN A 420 -41.84 -37.97 100.73
C GLN A 420 -41.47 -37.84 102.22
N ARG A 421 -41.03 -36.65 102.67
CA ARG A 421 -40.90 -36.33 104.11
C ARG A 421 -42.26 -36.38 104.82
N ALA A 422 -43.32 -35.83 104.21
CA ALA A 422 -44.67 -35.86 104.77
C ALA A 422 -45.20 -37.30 104.90
N ARG A 423 -45.06 -38.13 103.86
CA ARG A 423 -45.38 -39.58 103.90
C ARG A 423 -44.63 -40.27 105.03
N SER A 424 -43.32 -40.09 105.12
CA SER A 424 -42.49 -40.67 106.20
C SER A 424 -42.87 -40.21 107.61
N SER A 425 -43.56 -39.07 107.76
CA SER A 425 -44.14 -38.64 109.03
C SER A 425 -45.51 -39.28 109.28
N VAL A 426 -46.35 -39.40 108.25
CA VAL A 426 -47.62 -40.13 108.31
C VAL A 426 -47.38 -41.60 108.64
N ASP A 427 -46.38 -42.26 108.04
CA ASP A 427 -46.01 -43.66 108.31
C ASP A 427 -45.59 -43.86 109.78
N LYS A 428 -44.89 -42.87 110.37
CA LYS A 428 -44.57 -42.87 111.81
C LYS A 428 -45.81 -42.71 112.68
N HIS A 429 -46.73 -41.82 112.31
CA HIS A 429 -47.99 -41.64 113.04
C HIS A 429 -48.92 -42.86 112.90
N ILE A 430 -48.94 -43.54 111.74
CA ILE A 430 -49.59 -44.84 111.56
C ILE A 430 -48.96 -45.87 112.50
N GLY A 431 -47.63 -45.96 112.56
CA GLY A 431 -46.94 -46.84 113.53
C GLY A 431 -47.29 -46.55 114.99
N GLN A 432 -47.44 -45.27 115.37
CA GLN A 432 -47.93 -44.87 116.69
C GLN A 432 -49.39 -45.26 116.92
N ILE A 433 -50.26 -45.09 115.92
CA ILE A 433 -51.67 -45.51 115.98
C ILE A 433 -51.74 -47.04 116.15
N THR A 434 -51.01 -47.82 115.35
CA THR A 434 -51.00 -49.29 115.44
C THR A 434 -50.43 -49.79 116.78
N TYR A 435 -49.47 -49.08 117.38
CA TYR A 435 -49.01 -49.35 118.74
C TYR A 435 -50.13 -49.10 119.78
N LEU A 436 -50.82 -47.96 119.71
CA LEU A 436 -51.94 -47.62 120.59
C LEU A 436 -53.16 -48.53 120.37
N GLU A 437 -53.40 -49.00 119.14
CA GLU A 437 -54.39 -50.03 118.82
C GLU A 437 -54.00 -51.40 119.39
N GLY A 438 -52.70 -51.66 119.53
CA GLY A 438 -52.15 -52.80 120.28
C GLY A 438 -52.50 -52.72 121.77
N GLU A 439 -52.16 -51.62 122.44
CA GLU A 439 -52.53 -51.39 123.85
C GLU A 439 -54.06 -51.41 124.05
N LEU A 440 -54.83 -50.87 123.11
CA LEU A 440 -56.31 -50.94 123.10
C LEU A 440 -56.81 -52.39 122.91
N LYS A 441 -56.12 -53.21 122.12
CA LYS A 441 -56.45 -54.63 121.94
C LYS A 441 -56.12 -55.43 123.19
N GLU A 442 -55.00 -55.16 123.86
CA GLU A 442 -54.65 -55.77 125.15
C GLU A 442 -55.66 -55.39 126.24
N ALA A 443 -56.09 -54.14 126.29
CA ALA A 443 -57.19 -53.70 127.16
C ALA A 443 -58.52 -54.40 126.83
N ARG A 444 -58.82 -54.65 125.55
CA ARG A 444 -59.99 -55.43 125.12
C ARG A 444 -59.86 -56.92 125.48
N GLU A 445 -58.67 -57.51 125.40
CA GLU A 445 -58.43 -58.89 125.85
C GLU A 445 -58.54 -59.02 127.37
N LEU A 446 -58.16 -57.98 128.13
CA LEU A 446 -58.40 -57.90 129.57
C LEU A 446 -59.92 -57.90 129.89
N ILE A 447 -60.72 -57.16 129.11
CA ILE A 447 -62.19 -57.15 129.23
C ILE A 447 -62.81 -58.51 128.84
N VAL A 448 -62.34 -59.12 127.75
CA VAL A 448 -62.79 -60.46 127.29
C VAL A 448 -62.47 -61.56 128.30
N ASN A 449 -61.38 -61.42 129.07
CA ASN A 449 -61.04 -62.36 130.15
C ASN A 449 -61.89 -62.19 131.42
N LEU A 450 -62.69 -61.12 131.53
CA LEU A 450 -63.68 -60.93 132.59
C LEU A 450 -65.13 -61.26 132.17
N GLN A 451 -65.36 -61.58 130.89
CA GLN A 451 -66.69 -61.88 130.34
C GLN A 451 -66.77 -63.27 129.68
N LYS A 452 -66.69 -64.33 130.49
CA LYS A 452 -66.94 -65.71 130.06
C LYS A 452 -67.89 -66.46 131.00
N ARG A 453 -69.17 -66.50 130.62
CA ARG A 453 -70.10 -67.59 130.96
C ARG A 453 -70.80 -68.03 129.65
N PRO A 454 -71.07 -69.34 129.46
CA PRO A 454 -71.57 -69.86 128.19
C PRO A 454 -73.09 -69.91 128.12
N ASP A 455 -73.61 -70.09 126.90
CA ASP A 455 -74.80 -70.85 126.48
C ASP A 455 -75.32 -70.28 125.13
N CYS A 456 -75.91 -71.04 124.20
CA CYS A 456 -76.00 -72.50 124.03
C CYS A 456 -76.13 -72.83 122.52
N MET A 457 -76.40 -74.09 122.15
CA MET A 457 -76.52 -74.50 120.74
C MET A 457 -77.71 -73.85 120.02
N ASP A 458 -77.62 -73.73 118.69
CA ASP A 458 -78.81 -73.90 117.83
C ASP A 458 -78.45 -74.63 116.52
N LYS A 459 -79.38 -75.43 116.00
CA LYS A 459 -79.19 -76.35 114.85
C LYS A 459 -79.66 -75.78 113.50
N GLY A 460 -80.18 -74.55 113.47
CA GLY A 460 -80.70 -73.89 112.27
C GLY A 460 -79.68 -73.31 111.27
N ILE A 461 -78.39 -73.64 111.37
CA ILE A 461 -77.33 -73.12 110.48
C ILE A 461 -77.26 -73.91 109.17
N VAL A 462 -77.30 -75.24 109.24
CA VAL A 462 -77.05 -76.17 108.12
C VAL A 462 -78.01 -75.95 106.93
N GLU A 463 -79.26 -75.59 107.22
CA GLU A 463 -80.28 -75.35 106.19
C GLU A 463 -80.10 -74.00 105.47
N LYS A 464 -79.50 -73.00 106.14
CA LYS A 464 -79.16 -71.71 105.53
C LYS A 464 -77.93 -71.80 104.64
N ASP A 465 -76.95 -72.65 104.99
CA ASP A 465 -75.76 -72.88 104.16
C ASP A 465 -76.11 -73.47 102.78
N LEU A 466 -77.17 -74.29 102.67
CA LEU A 466 -77.68 -74.81 101.40
C LEU A 466 -78.29 -73.70 100.51
N ILE A 467 -79.07 -72.78 101.09
CA ILE A 467 -79.63 -71.63 100.36
C ILE A 467 -78.50 -70.67 99.93
N ILE A 468 -77.49 -70.48 100.78
CA ILE A 468 -76.28 -69.70 100.46
C ILE A 468 -75.48 -70.35 99.33
N ALA A 469 -75.47 -71.68 99.21
CA ALA A 469 -74.79 -72.38 98.11
C ALA A 469 -75.47 -72.14 96.75
N ASP A 470 -76.80 -72.22 96.67
CA ASP A 470 -77.53 -71.97 95.41
C ASP A 470 -77.41 -70.50 94.96
N LEU A 471 -77.59 -69.54 95.88
CA LEU A 471 -77.42 -68.12 95.59
C LEU A 471 -76.00 -67.78 95.13
N LYS A 472 -74.96 -68.45 95.66
CA LYS A 472 -73.58 -68.32 95.16
C LYS A 472 -73.44 -68.85 93.73
N LEU A 473 -74.11 -69.95 93.38
CA LEU A 473 -74.10 -70.52 92.03
C LEU A 473 -74.75 -69.56 91.01
N GLN A 474 -75.89 -68.97 91.37
CA GLN A 474 -76.56 -67.96 90.55
C GLN A 474 -75.67 -66.70 90.37
N LEU A 475 -75.04 -66.22 91.44
CA LEU A 475 -74.12 -65.08 91.39
C LEU A 475 -72.90 -65.36 90.48
N GLN A 476 -72.34 -66.57 90.56
CA GLN A 476 -71.22 -67.00 89.73
C GLN A 476 -71.60 -67.05 88.24
N ASN A 477 -72.81 -67.51 87.92
CA ASN A 477 -73.31 -67.56 86.54
C ASN A 477 -73.55 -66.14 85.97
N ILE A 478 -74.12 -65.23 86.77
CA ILE A 478 -74.27 -63.81 86.41
C ILE A 478 -72.91 -63.14 86.21
N GLU A 479 -71.93 -63.41 87.08
CA GLU A 479 -70.57 -62.87 86.96
C GLU A 479 -69.85 -63.43 85.71
N GLN A 480 -70.07 -64.69 85.33
CA GLN A 480 -69.58 -65.23 84.05
C GLN A 480 -70.23 -64.52 82.85
N HIS A 481 -71.55 -64.34 82.85
CA HIS A 481 -72.27 -63.63 81.78
C HIS A 481 -71.78 -62.17 81.63
N LYS A 482 -71.60 -61.47 82.76
CA LYS A 482 -71.00 -60.13 82.84
C LYS A 482 -69.58 -60.10 82.27
N ASN A 483 -68.74 -61.09 82.59
CA ASN A 483 -67.37 -61.16 82.06
C ASN A 483 -67.32 -61.48 80.56
N VAL A 484 -68.25 -62.27 80.02
CA VAL A 484 -68.39 -62.48 78.57
C VAL A 484 -68.84 -61.20 77.87
N LEU A 485 -69.87 -60.52 78.40
CA LEU A 485 -70.39 -59.26 77.86
C LEU A 485 -69.33 -58.15 77.90
N ASN A 486 -68.58 -58.03 79.00
CA ASN A 486 -67.51 -57.04 79.14
C ASN A 486 -66.36 -57.31 78.14
N LYS A 487 -66.00 -58.58 77.89
CA LYS A 487 -65.05 -58.93 76.81
C LYS A 487 -65.57 -58.56 75.42
N GLN A 488 -66.87 -58.75 75.15
CA GLN A 488 -67.49 -58.33 73.89
C GLN A 488 -67.46 -56.81 73.72
N VAL A 489 -67.78 -56.04 74.77
CA VAL A 489 -67.71 -54.57 74.76
C VAL A 489 -66.27 -54.07 74.57
N VAL A 490 -65.29 -54.62 75.29
CA VAL A 490 -63.87 -54.28 75.13
C VAL A 490 -63.38 -54.60 73.71
N ASN A 491 -63.75 -55.75 73.15
CA ASN A 491 -63.40 -56.09 71.76
C ASN A 491 -64.08 -55.15 70.74
N ALA A 492 -65.34 -54.76 70.96
CA ALA A 492 -66.05 -53.83 70.08
C ALA A 492 -65.42 -52.42 70.10
N LEU A 493 -65.08 -51.90 71.29
CA LEU A 493 -64.36 -50.63 71.45
C LEU A 493 -62.96 -50.68 70.83
N LYS A 494 -62.27 -51.83 70.94
CA LYS A 494 -60.99 -52.04 70.25
C LYS A 494 -61.18 -52.02 68.72
N HIS A 495 -62.15 -52.76 68.18
CA HIS A 495 -62.41 -52.74 66.74
C HIS A 495 -62.83 -51.36 66.21
N HIS A 496 -63.51 -50.53 67.02
CA HIS A 496 -63.78 -49.13 66.65
C HIS A 496 -62.50 -48.29 66.57
N THR A 497 -61.62 -48.40 67.58
CA THR A 497 -60.35 -47.65 67.60
C THR A 497 -59.36 -48.14 66.54
N ASP A 498 -59.25 -49.46 66.31
CA ASP A 498 -58.50 -50.05 65.19
C ASP A 498 -59.02 -49.51 63.83
N PHE A 499 -60.35 -49.37 63.68
CA PHE A 499 -60.98 -48.84 62.45
C PHE A 499 -60.77 -47.33 62.27
N GLU A 500 -60.87 -46.52 63.34
CA GLU A 500 -60.58 -45.08 63.28
C GLU A 500 -59.12 -44.81 62.96
N GLU A 501 -58.18 -45.57 63.53
CA GLU A 501 -56.76 -45.44 63.22
C GLU A 501 -56.46 -45.84 61.76
N LEU A 502 -57.09 -46.90 61.25
CA LEU A 502 -57.00 -47.31 59.85
C LEU A 502 -57.63 -46.27 58.90
N SER A 503 -58.75 -45.66 59.29
CA SER A 503 -59.42 -44.56 58.55
C SER A 503 -58.55 -43.31 58.51
N GLY A 504 -57.86 -42.98 59.61
CA GLY A 504 -56.85 -41.91 59.65
C GLY A 504 -55.65 -42.20 58.74
N LYS A 505 -55.11 -43.42 58.79
CA LYS A 505 -54.03 -43.88 57.89
C LYS A 505 -54.43 -43.80 56.42
N TYR A 506 -55.65 -44.22 56.07
CA TYR A 506 -56.20 -44.12 54.72
C TYR A 506 -56.34 -42.66 54.25
N LYS A 507 -56.89 -41.76 55.08
CA LYS A 507 -57.00 -40.33 54.76
C LYS A 507 -55.63 -39.69 54.51
N ASN A 508 -54.65 -39.97 55.36
CA ASN A 508 -53.27 -39.47 55.20
C ASN A 508 -52.61 -40.00 53.92
N ALA A 509 -52.78 -41.29 53.59
CA ALA A 509 -52.30 -41.86 52.34
C ALA A 509 -52.97 -41.21 51.12
N MET A 510 -54.27 -40.90 51.18
CA MET A 510 -55.00 -40.25 50.09
C MET A 510 -54.50 -38.81 49.84
N VAL A 511 -54.15 -38.06 50.90
CA VAL A 511 -53.51 -36.74 50.79
C VAL A 511 -52.13 -36.87 50.15
N GLN A 512 -51.27 -37.78 50.63
CA GLN A 512 -49.95 -38.02 50.05
C GLN A 512 -50.00 -38.41 48.57
N ILE A 513 -50.97 -39.24 48.16
CA ILE A 513 -51.21 -39.59 46.75
C ILE A 513 -51.59 -38.35 45.93
N SER A 514 -52.38 -37.43 46.48
CA SER A 514 -52.73 -36.16 45.84
C SER A 514 -51.51 -35.25 45.67
N ASP A 515 -50.72 -35.07 46.74
CA ASP A 515 -49.54 -34.20 46.74
C ASP A 515 -48.44 -34.73 45.80
N LEU A 516 -48.24 -36.05 45.76
CA LEU A 516 -47.33 -36.70 44.80
C LEU A 516 -47.81 -36.54 43.36
N LYS A 517 -49.13 -36.58 43.11
CA LYS A 517 -49.72 -36.41 41.77
C LYS A 517 -49.59 -34.97 41.27
N GLU A 518 -49.80 -33.97 42.13
CA GLU A 518 -49.58 -32.57 41.79
C GLU A 518 -48.07 -32.29 41.59
N SER A 519 -47.21 -32.84 42.46
CA SER A 519 -45.75 -32.76 42.32
C SER A 519 -45.26 -33.37 41.00
N LEU A 520 -45.79 -34.54 40.62
CA LEU A 520 -45.46 -35.20 39.34
C LEU A 520 -45.83 -34.31 38.16
N LYS A 521 -47.04 -33.75 38.14
CA LYS A 521 -47.53 -32.81 37.11
C LYS A 521 -46.67 -31.54 37.01
N ILE A 522 -46.21 -31.01 38.15
CA ILE A 522 -45.27 -29.88 38.20
C ILE A 522 -43.88 -30.28 37.65
N THR A 523 -43.40 -31.50 37.92
CA THR A 523 -42.12 -31.97 37.35
C THR A 523 -42.20 -32.26 35.85
N THR A 524 -43.30 -32.85 35.35
CA THR A 524 -43.51 -33.10 33.92
C THR A 524 -43.54 -31.80 33.13
N THR A 525 -44.32 -30.81 33.59
CA THR A 525 -44.41 -29.50 32.92
C THR A 525 -43.08 -28.72 32.94
N LYS A 526 -42.30 -28.80 34.04
CA LYS A 526 -40.92 -28.28 34.08
C LYS A 526 -39.99 -29.01 33.09
N SER A 527 -40.11 -30.33 32.98
CA SER A 527 -39.31 -31.15 32.05
C SER A 527 -39.60 -30.80 30.58
N GLU A 528 -40.88 -30.63 30.21
CA GLU A 528 -41.26 -30.15 28.88
C GLU A 528 -40.68 -28.77 28.57
N PHE A 529 -40.73 -27.84 29.54
CA PHE A 529 -40.19 -26.50 29.36
C PHE A 529 -38.67 -26.52 29.18
N HIS A 530 -37.97 -27.38 29.94
CA HIS A 530 -36.54 -27.61 29.78
C HIS A 530 -36.20 -28.23 28.42
N SER A 531 -36.98 -29.22 27.95
CA SER A 531 -36.79 -29.84 26.63
C SER A 531 -36.96 -28.82 25.49
N LYS A 532 -37.96 -27.93 25.58
CA LYS A 532 -38.20 -26.85 24.60
C LYS A 532 -37.06 -25.82 24.61
N ALA A 533 -36.56 -25.45 25.78
CA ALA A 533 -35.41 -24.55 25.93
C ALA A 533 -34.11 -25.18 25.39
N GLU A 534 -33.87 -26.47 25.65
CA GLU A 534 -32.70 -27.17 25.14
C GLU A 534 -32.74 -27.30 23.61
N GLU A 535 -33.90 -27.59 23.02
CA GLU A 535 -34.05 -27.65 21.56
C GLU A 535 -33.79 -26.29 20.89
N GLN A 536 -34.23 -25.19 21.52
CA GLN A 536 -33.91 -23.84 21.06
C GLN A 536 -32.41 -23.54 21.15
N LEU A 537 -31.75 -23.87 22.26
CA LEU A 537 -30.29 -23.73 22.40
C LEU A 537 -29.51 -24.58 21.39
N ARG A 538 -29.96 -25.80 21.09
CA ARG A 538 -29.39 -26.65 20.03
C ARG A 538 -29.51 -25.99 18.65
N LYS A 539 -30.64 -25.34 18.35
CA LYS A 539 -30.86 -24.57 17.09
C LYS A 539 -29.96 -23.32 17.00
N GLU A 540 -29.73 -22.62 18.10
CA GLU A 540 -28.83 -21.46 18.14
C GLU A 540 -27.35 -21.88 18.02
N ILE A 541 -26.94 -22.95 18.71
CA ILE A 541 -25.60 -23.54 18.57
C ILE A 541 -25.34 -24.01 17.13
N ALA A 542 -26.35 -24.54 16.42
CA ALA A 542 -26.22 -24.91 15.01
C ALA A 542 -25.93 -23.67 14.13
N LYS A 543 -26.70 -22.59 14.27
CA LYS A 543 -26.49 -21.33 13.55
C LYS A 543 -25.12 -20.70 13.84
N LEU A 544 -24.67 -20.73 15.09
CA LEU A 544 -23.35 -20.22 15.47
C LEU A 544 -22.20 -21.05 14.85
N ARG A 545 -22.37 -22.37 14.71
CA ARG A 545 -21.40 -23.23 14.00
C ARG A 545 -21.37 -22.98 12.50
N GLU A 546 -22.53 -22.73 11.88
CA GLU A 546 -22.64 -22.37 10.47
C GLU A 546 -21.96 -21.02 10.19
N GLN A 547 -22.25 -19.99 11.00
CA GLN A 547 -21.59 -18.69 10.91
C GLN A 547 -20.06 -18.82 11.08
N MET A 548 -19.60 -19.58 12.08
CA MET A 548 -18.16 -19.83 12.30
C MET A 548 -17.50 -20.54 11.10
N ALA A 549 -18.21 -21.42 10.40
CA ALA A 549 -17.69 -22.06 9.19
C ALA A 549 -17.58 -21.09 8.00
N LEU A 550 -18.56 -20.18 7.84
CA LEU A 550 -18.51 -19.11 6.83
C LEU A 550 -17.37 -18.12 7.11
N ASP A 551 -17.20 -17.71 8.37
CA ASP A 551 -16.11 -16.83 8.77
C ASP A 551 -14.73 -17.49 8.58
N GLN A 552 -14.62 -18.80 8.87
CA GLN A 552 -13.39 -19.57 8.60
C GLN A 552 -13.08 -19.68 7.10
N GLN A 553 -14.09 -19.87 6.24
CA GLN A 553 -13.89 -19.82 4.77
C GLN A 553 -13.44 -18.43 4.32
N MET A 554 -14.06 -17.36 4.83
CA MET A 554 -13.69 -15.97 4.52
C MET A 554 -12.24 -15.67 4.92
N LEU A 555 -11.81 -16.09 6.11
CA LEU A 555 -10.43 -15.96 6.59
C LEU A 555 -9.44 -16.76 5.74
N THR A 556 -9.82 -17.95 5.28
CA THR A 556 -8.98 -18.79 4.41
C THR A 556 -8.78 -18.13 3.05
N ALA A 557 -9.86 -17.70 2.38
CA ALA A 557 -9.79 -16.98 1.11
C ALA A 557 -9.01 -15.66 1.20
N ARG A 558 -9.13 -14.94 2.32
CA ARG A 558 -8.31 -13.74 2.61
C ARG A 558 -6.82 -14.08 2.75
N SER A 559 -6.49 -15.17 3.44
CA SER A 559 -5.10 -15.62 3.59
C SER A 559 -4.48 -16.01 2.24
N GLU A 560 -5.23 -16.74 1.40
CA GLU A 560 -4.82 -17.07 0.03
C GLU A 560 -4.61 -15.82 -0.83
N LEU A 561 -5.51 -14.83 -0.76
CA LEU A 561 -5.35 -13.56 -1.48
C LEU A 561 -4.10 -12.79 -1.02
N ILE A 562 -3.85 -12.73 0.30
CA ILE A 562 -2.66 -12.08 0.86
C ILE A 562 -1.38 -12.78 0.39
N ASN A 563 -1.32 -14.11 0.46
CA ASN A 563 -0.16 -14.89 0.01
C ASN A 563 0.11 -14.69 -1.50
N ASN A 564 -0.93 -14.68 -2.33
CA ASN A 564 -0.81 -14.41 -3.77
C ASN A 564 -0.34 -12.97 -4.06
N LEU A 565 -0.80 -11.98 -3.30
CA LEU A 565 -0.35 -10.58 -3.43
C LEU A 565 1.12 -10.41 -3.00
N GLN A 566 1.52 -11.02 -1.88
CA GLN A 566 2.91 -11.00 -1.41
C GLN A 566 3.86 -11.67 -2.40
N LYS A 567 3.47 -12.82 -2.96
CA LYS A 567 4.23 -13.49 -4.03
C LYS A 567 4.36 -12.59 -5.26
N THR A 568 3.26 -11.98 -5.70
CA THR A 568 3.27 -11.04 -6.85
C THR A 568 4.17 -9.84 -6.58
N GLU A 569 4.19 -9.31 -5.36
CA GLU A 569 5.09 -8.22 -4.97
C GLU A 569 6.55 -8.67 -5.02
N GLN A 570 6.88 -9.85 -4.48
CA GLN A 570 8.23 -10.41 -4.52
C GLN A 570 8.73 -10.67 -5.95
N GLU A 571 7.88 -11.22 -6.82
CA GLU A 571 8.17 -11.40 -8.25
C GLU A 571 8.41 -10.05 -8.96
N ASN A 572 7.70 -8.99 -8.57
CA ASN A 572 7.87 -7.65 -9.16
C ASN A 572 9.12 -6.94 -8.63
N ARG A 573 9.50 -7.14 -7.36
CA ARG A 573 10.79 -6.66 -6.82
C ARG A 573 11.96 -7.33 -7.55
N ALA A 574 11.94 -8.66 -7.71
CA ALA A 574 12.99 -9.38 -8.44
C ALA A 574 13.14 -8.91 -9.90
N LYS A 575 12.05 -8.58 -10.59
CA LYS A 575 12.08 -7.97 -11.94
C LYS A 575 12.67 -6.55 -11.92
N LEU A 576 12.37 -5.76 -10.89
CA LEU A 576 12.94 -4.41 -10.73
C LEU A 576 14.45 -4.48 -10.46
N ASP A 577 14.91 -5.39 -9.61
CA ASP A 577 16.32 -5.64 -9.33
C ASP A 577 17.06 -6.11 -10.60
N GLN A 578 16.43 -6.99 -11.40
CA GLN A 578 16.95 -7.41 -12.71
C GLN A 578 17.04 -6.24 -13.71
N MET A 579 16.06 -5.33 -13.73
CA MET A 579 16.12 -4.13 -14.57
C MET A 579 17.23 -3.17 -14.12
N TYR A 580 17.43 -2.96 -12.82
CA TYR A 580 18.55 -2.16 -12.31
C TYR A 580 19.91 -2.75 -12.71
N TYR A 581 20.05 -4.07 -12.65
CA TYR A 581 21.26 -4.76 -13.12
C TYR A 581 21.49 -4.54 -14.62
N GLN A 582 20.46 -4.73 -15.47
CA GLN A 582 20.56 -4.47 -16.92
C GLN A 582 20.83 -3.00 -17.28
N VAL A 583 20.34 -2.05 -16.47
CA VAL A 583 20.68 -0.62 -16.64
C VAL A 583 22.15 -0.40 -16.30
N SER A 584 22.65 -0.96 -15.19
CA SER A 584 24.07 -0.89 -14.83
C SER A 584 24.97 -1.49 -15.91
N GLU A 585 24.61 -2.62 -16.51
CA GLU A 585 25.37 -3.20 -17.63
C GLU A 585 25.39 -2.26 -18.85
N LYS A 586 24.23 -1.69 -19.21
CA LYS A 586 24.13 -0.71 -20.31
C LYS A 586 24.93 0.56 -20.04
N ASP A 587 24.94 1.06 -18.80
CA ASP A 587 25.76 2.21 -18.42
C ASP A 587 27.26 1.89 -18.54
N THR A 588 27.70 0.67 -18.20
CA THR A 588 29.11 0.27 -18.46
C THR A 588 29.44 0.18 -19.95
N LEU A 589 28.53 -0.33 -20.79
CA LEU A 589 28.68 -0.37 -22.24
C LEU A 589 28.71 1.04 -22.87
N ILE A 590 27.84 1.95 -22.41
CA ILE A 590 27.82 3.36 -22.84
C ILE A 590 29.15 4.04 -22.48
N ASN A 591 29.66 3.81 -21.27
CA ASN A 591 30.97 4.35 -20.86
C ASN A 591 32.13 3.77 -21.69
N GLN A 592 32.10 2.48 -22.05
CA GLN A 592 33.08 1.90 -22.98
C GLN A 592 33.02 2.57 -24.36
N VAL A 593 31.84 2.68 -24.96
CA VAL A 593 31.66 3.31 -26.28
C VAL A 593 32.06 4.78 -26.27
N ASN A 594 31.81 5.52 -25.18
CA ASN A 594 32.27 6.90 -25.02
C ASN A 594 33.80 7.00 -24.97
N ASN A 595 34.48 6.06 -24.31
CA ASN A 595 35.95 6.01 -24.26
C ASN A 595 36.55 5.67 -25.65
N GLU A 596 35.97 4.71 -26.35
CA GLU A 596 36.36 4.34 -27.72
C GLU A 596 36.16 5.52 -28.69
N LEU A 597 35.03 6.24 -28.57
CA LEU A 597 34.76 7.45 -29.34
C LEU A 597 35.78 8.56 -29.04
N ALA A 598 36.08 8.83 -27.76
CA ALA A 598 37.07 9.83 -27.37
C ALA A 598 38.48 9.51 -27.93
N SER A 599 38.89 8.24 -27.87
CA SER A 599 40.13 7.76 -28.49
C SER A 599 40.14 7.98 -30.01
N LYS A 600 39.02 7.73 -30.70
CA LYS A 600 38.91 7.96 -32.14
C LYS A 600 38.89 9.44 -32.51
N GLU A 601 38.26 10.31 -31.71
CA GLU A 601 38.39 11.75 -31.89
C GLU A 601 39.84 12.24 -31.72
N GLU A 602 40.60 11.66 -30.78
CA GLU A 602 42.02 12.00 -30.59
C GLU A 602 42.88 11.54 -31.77
N GLU A 603 42.66 10.31 -32.28
CA GLU A 603 43.25 9.85 -33.54
C GLU A 603 42.94 10.81 -34.70
N PHE A 604 41.68 11.25 -34.85
CA PHE A 604 41.31 12.21 -35.89
C PHE A 604 41.97 13.58 -35.69
N ARG A 605 42.03 14.13 -34.46
CA ARG A 605 42.74 15.39 -34.16
C ARG A 605 44.21 15.30 -34.56
N ASN A 606 44.91 14.24 -34.13
CA ASN A 606 46.32 14.00 -34.44
C ASN A 606 46.57 13.87 -35.97
N LEU A 607 45.66 13.21 -36.70
CA LEU A 607 45.71 13.12 -38.17
C LEU A 607 45.44 14.47 -38.86
N PHE A 608 44.50 15.28 -38.36
CA PHE A 608 44.22 16.62 -38.91
C PHE A 608 45.38 17.60 -38.67
N GLU A 609 46.00 17.58 -37.49
CA GLU A 609 47.20 18.38 -37.19
C GLU A 609 48.37 17.96 -38.08
N THR A 610 48.60 16.65 -38.24
CA THR A 610 49.60 16.11 -39.16
C THR A 610 49.35 16.54 -40.60
N LEU A 611 48.11 16.44 -41.08
CA LEU A 611 47.72 16.86 -42.44
C LEU A 611 47.90 18.38 -42.64
N THR A 612 47.56 19.19 -41.64
CA THR A 612 47.74 20.65 -41.68
C THR A 612 49.23 21.01 -41.72
N SER A 613 50.06 20.34 -40.93
CA SER A 613 51.53 20.48 -40.96
C SER A 613 52.12 20.11 -42.32
N LYS A 614 51.66 19.00 -42.93
CA LYS A 614 52.08 18.64 -44.30
C LYS A 614 51.59 19.65 -45.34
N GLN A 615 50.38 20.18 -45.22
CA GLN A 615 49.85 21.18 -46.16
C GLN A 615 50.58 22.52 -46.07
N THR A 616 50.98 22.99 -44.89
CA THR A 616 51.79 24.21 -44.75
C THR A 616 53.20 24.01 -45.28
N GLU A 617 53.82 22.84 -45.06
CA GLU A 617 55.12 22.50 -45.63
C GLU A 617 55.08 22.41 -47.17
N VAL A 618 54.05 21.80 -47.76
CA VAL A 618 53.88 21.78 -49.23
C VAL A 618 53.76 23.21 -49.79
N ARG A 619 52.94 24.08 -49.18
CA ARG A 619 52.86 25.50 -49.60
C ARG A 619 54.21 26.24 -49.50
N ARG A 620 55.02 25.90 -48.50
CA ARG A 620 56.39 26.45 -48.34
C ARG A 620 57.30 25.96 -49.48
N GLN A 621 57.21 24.69 -49.84
CA GLN A 621 57.98 24.10 -50.95
C GLN A 621 57.55 24.68 -52.31
N ASP A 622 56.25 24.83 -52.57
CA ASP A 622 55.72 25.48 -53.78
C ASP A 622 56.25 26.90 -53.94
N HIS A 623 56.30 27.68 -52.85
CA HIS A 623 56.86 29.03 -52.86
C HIS A 623 58.37 29.05 -53.17
N VAL A 624 59.14 28.11 -52.61
CA VAL A 624 60.58 27.94 -52.94
C VAL A 624 60.76 27.55 -54.41
N ILE A 625 59.92 26.65 -54.94
CA ILE A 625 59.93 26.27 -56.37
C ILE A 625 59.60 27.48 -57.26
N GLN A 626 58.67 28.35 -56.84
CA GLN A 626 58.34 29.56 -57.59
C GLN A 626 59.50 30.56 -57.62
N LEU A 627 60.19 30.78 -56.49
CA LEU A 627 61.40 31.62 -56.42
C LEU A 627 62.53 31.06 -57.29
N LEU A 628 62.76 29.74 -57.28
CA LEU A 628 63.76 29.08 -58.13
C LEU A 628 63.41 29.18 -59.62
N LYS A 629 62.14 29.08 -60.00
CA LYS A 629 61.67 29.30 -61.38
C LYS A 629 61.91 30.75 -61.82
N GLU A 630 61.65 31.72 -60.96
CA GLU A 630 61.91 33.13 -61.27
C GLU A 630 63.42 33.41 -61.41
N GLN A 631 64.24 32.89 -60.49
CA GLN A 631 65.70 32.97 -60.57
C GLN A 631 66.23 32.33 -61.86
N HIS A 632 65.74 31.15 -62.24
CA HIS A 632 66.10 30.49 -63.50
C HIS A 632 65.69 31.35 -64.71
N SER A 633 64.49 31.94 -64.70
CA SER A 633 64.03 32.83 -65.77
C SER A 633 64.93 34.07 -65.92
N ARG A 634 65.26 34.74 -64.80
CA ARG A 634 66.19 35.89 -64.77
C ARG A 634 67.57 35.50 -65.31
N VAL A 635 68.12 34.35 -64.90
CA VAL A 635 69.41 33.84 -65.39
C VAL A 635 69.37 33.46 -66.87
N SER A 636 68.28 32.83 -67.33
CA SER A 636 68.11 32.45 -68.73
C SER A 636 68.01 33.66 -69.65
N LEU A 637 67.31 34.72 -69.23
CA LEU A 637 67.20 35.97 -69.96
C LEU A 637 68.53 36.73 -69.98
N ALA A 638 69.28 36.72 -68.87
CA ALA A 638 70.64 37.27 -68.83
C ALA A 638 71.61 36.51 -69.77
N ARG A 639 71.52 35.18 -69.85
CA ARG A 639 72.28 34.38 -70.83
C ARG A 639 71.88 34.70 -72.27
N ALA A 640 70.58 34.83 -72.57
CA ALA A 640 70.09 35.15 -73.90
C ALA A 640 70.62 36.52 -74.36
N GLY A 641 70.46 37.57 -73.56
CA GLY A 641 70.99 38.90 -73.88
C GLY A 641 72.53 38.97 -73.96
N GLN A 642 73.24 38.08 -73.25
CA GLN A 642 74.69 37.95 -73.44
C GLN A 642 75.04 37.18 -74.73
N GLY A 643 74.26 36.17 -75.11
CA GLY A 643 74.38 35.48 -76.40
C GLY A 643 74.14 36.42 -77.59
N GLU A 644 73.14 37.30 -77.49
CA GLU A 644 72.87 38.35 -78.48
C GLU A 644 74.04 39.34 -78.62
N ARG A 645 74.63 39.79 -77.49
CA ARG A 645 75.86 40.61 -77.52
C ARG A 645 77.04 39.88 -78.12
N ASN A 646 77.25 38.62 -77.76
CA ASN A 646 78.34 37.81 -78.31
C ASN A 646 78.17 37.61 -79.82
N ALA A 647 76.96 37.32 -80.30
CA ALA A 647 76.67 37.19 -81.73
C ALA A 647 76.81 38.53 -82.48
N ALA A 648 76.44 39.65 -81.87
CA ALA A 648 76.68 40.99 -82.43
C ALA A 648 78.19 41.29 -82.52
N MET A 649 78.95 40.92 -81.50
CA MET A 649 80.42 41.07 -81.45
C MET A 649 81.12 40.13 -82.45
N GLU A 650 80.68 38.88 -82.61
CA GLU A 650 81.17 37.97 -83.65
C GLU A 650 80.86 38.51 -85.04
N LYS A 651 79.68 39.10 -85.25
CA LYS A 651 79.34 39.78 -86.49
C LYS A 651 80.27 40.97 -86.73
N GLU A 652 80.49 41.84 -85.73
CA GLU A 652 81.40 42.97 -85.83
C GLU A 652 82.84 42.53 -86.10
N ILE A 653 83.32 41.46 -85.45
CA ILE A 653 84.62 40.82 -85.74
C ILE A 653 84.68 40.28 -87.17
N ASN A 654 83.60 39.70 -87.70
CA ASN A 654 83.55 39.22 -89.08
C ASN A 654 83.44 40.36 -90.10
N ASP A 655 82.68 41.41 -89.83
CA ASP A 655 82.59 42.61 -90.66
C ASP A 655 83.95 43.36 -90.67
N LEU A 656 84.67 43.40 -89.54
CA LEU A 656 86.06 43.88 -89.43
C LEU A 656 87.04 42.98 -90.20
N LYS A 657 86.98 41.66 -90.07
CA LYS A 657 87.79 40.71 -90.88
C LYS A 657 87.53 40.89 -92.37
N ASN A 658 86.27 41.03 -92.79
CA ASN A 658 85.88 41.27 -94.18
C ASN A 658 86.38 42.63 -94.69
N THR A 659 86.45 43.64 -93.83
CA THR A 659 87.09 44.94 -94.12
C THR A 659 88.61 44.77 -94.28
N LEU A 660 89.24 43.94 -93.44
CA LEU A 660 90.67 43.62 -93.50
C LEU A 660 91.04 42.79 -94.74
N TYR A 661 90.15 41.91 -95.22
CA TYR A 661 90.28 41.17 -96.48
C TYR A 661 89.90 41.97 -97.74
N SER A 662 89.15 43.07 -97.61
CA SER A 662 88.80 43.95 -98.75
C SER A 662 89.73 45.16 -98.90
N LEU A 663 90.56 45.45 -97.89
CA LEU A 663 91.82 46.16 -98.10
C LEU A 663 92.72 45.32 -99.02
N PRO A 664 93.36 45.90 -100.06
CA PRO A 664 94.25 45.16 -100.95
C PRO A 664 95.55 44.83 -100.22
N LEU A 665 95.58 43.67 -99.57
CA LEU A 665 96.79 43.12 -98.97
C LEU A 665 97.84 42.84 -100.06
N GLY A 666 98.88 43.67 -100.09
CA GLY A 666 100.14 43.29 -100.69
C GLY A 666 100.67 42.03 -100.00
N ASN A 667 101.18 41.09 -100.79
CA ASN A 667 101.67 39.79 -100.36
C ASN A 667 102.53 39.86 -99.09
N PHE A 668 102.37 38.91 -98.15
CA PHE A 668 103.40 37.92 -97.76
C PHE A 668 102.76 36.88 -96.78
N PRO A 669 103.38 35.69 -96.59
CA PRO A 669 102.67 34.51 -96.11
C PRO A 669 102.70 34.32 -94.59
N ILE A 670 101.79 33.48 -94.10
CA ILE A 670 101.83 32.88 -92.75
C ILE A 670 101.63 31.37 -92.93
N GLU A 671 102.50 30.57 -92.31
CA GLU A 671 102.46 29.11 -92.36
C GLU A 671 101.38 28.51 -91.44
N GLU A 672 100.80 27.38 -91.82
CA GLU A 672 99.85 26.64 -90.98
C GLU A 672 100.59 25.86 -89.86
N GLY A 673 100.78 26.50 -88.71
CA GLY A 673 101.24 25.84 -87.47
C GLY A 673 100.04 25.35 -86.63
N SER A 674 99.75 24.06 -86.67
CA SER A 674 98.52 23.48 -86.07
C SER A 674 98.39 23.69 -84.56
N ASN A 675 97.15 23.91 -84.09
CA ASN A 675 96.83 24.09 -82.66
C ASN A 675 97.24 22.88 -81.80
N GLU A 676 98.02 23.16 -80.77
CA GLU A 676 98.14 22.34 -79.56
C GLU A 676 96.97 22.67 -78.58
N VAL A 677 97.01 22.11 -77.35
CA VAL A 677 96.28 22.57 -76.14
C VAL A 677 94.84 22.04 -75.91
N LEU A 678 94.81 20.93 -75.16
CA LEU A 678 93.95 20.65 -73.97
C LEU A 678 92.42 20.38 -74.08
N ASN A 679 92.11 19.08 -73.94
CA ASN A 679 91.16 18.52 -72.96
C ASN A 679 91.58 18.95 -71.51
N PRO A 680 90.74 19.04 -70.44
CA PRO A 680 89.57 18.17 -70.19
C PRO A 680 88.36 18.75 -69.39
N ASN A 681 87.41 17.85 -69.10
CA ASN A 681 86.35 17.88 -68.05
C ASN A 681 85.20 18.89 -68.21
#